data_AF-A0A6J6G752-F1
#
_entry.id   AF-A0A6J6G752-F1
#
_cell.length_a   1.000
_cell.length_b   1.000
_cell.length_c   1.000
_cell.angle_alpha   90.00
_cell.angle_beta   90.00
_cell.angle_gamma   90.00
#
_symmetry.space_group_name_H-M   'P 1'
#
loop_
_entity.id
_entity.type
_entity.pdbx_description
1 polymer ?
#
loop_
_entity_poly.entity_id
_entity_poly.type
_entity_poly.pdbx_seq_one_letter_code
_entity_poly.pdbx_strand_id
1 'polypeptide(L)'
;MKRFGGSLLSSILLLSLLSSAPASALSSFLEREATQWVNVYASANSVKVQSPRNPVAQLDAKSKFIVNYKNFPKWAEQDFQAAVDIWSGYFASSVPITIDASWARSSSTEILGSARPGGFFADFEKAPDSSLWYASALANAIAGKDLNTNQSEIIIQVNSLADWNTSNDGLSYPNKYDLKSVFMHEMGHGLGFLSAASYDSYLGYGYIDEPTPFDAYLQVEDGRRLADLPSPSLELGEAMTGTLVWSGALGVAANNGVKPLIYTPGRFDEGSSVSHLDEATFADSTLDAMMTPSLSAGEIFREPGPLMLAMMEDMRRKPPAGVAVGVPSEVRNPKALVADGAAIITFDPSANARTAQISSYSVRNLRTNQVKTSSTSPVIFTGLKNGSSYPFSIVASNSNGSSTPVVTNNVTPQPSWKRTSADGRSSGKEVVSTSFNGKPALAYIDELSGDLKIGMWNGRIWVTKTVDGAGGSSGKTSSPITGALSVCVNGSGTTQVLHIFYADGVDKDLRYAKYDGKNFSYDIVDGNGTVINNYEDSIRIRTASDVSVSSACVASAAGIQVFYRDESQGILLGAVKSNLAKTWNYELVDGDRKTDGRTTGDVAFHLDAIFDGKTSYVLYDSVLTLNQKKERTSGEVRLATRTSLSSQAWVYKTIEPATASTPTSGFDVALGKSANGITATWMSASSASLPLADTVRWQVISKPSSISTATTDGFGKPGAAISTDGSMIAFNCEKRLCAIDITKPTPKVFFVAANEDPDEISSTWVVVNRVKYLVAGINGQLSMLRP
;
A
#
# COMPACT_ATOMS: atom_id res chain seq x y z
N MET A 1 -14.77 34.57 51.71
CA MET A 1 -16.24 34.66 51.82
C MET A 1 -16.79 35.56 50.72
N LYS A 2 -17.49 34.99 49.73
CA LYS A 2 -18.80 35.43 49.20
C LYS A 2 -19.14 34.60 47.97
N ARG A 3 -20.20 33.79 48.12
CA ARG A 3 -20.95 33.07 47.08
C ARG A 3 -22.11 33.95 46.60
N PHE A 4 -22.56 33.71 45.37
CA PHE A 4 -23.95 33.61 44.82
C PHE A 4 -23.79 33.73 43.29
N GLY A 5 -24.36 32.93 42.39
CA GLY A 5 -25.38 31.89 42.43
C GLY A 5 -26.45 32.15 41.34
N GLY A 6 -26.53 31.31 40.30
CA GLY A 6 -27.60 31.21 39.28
C GLY A 6 -27.36 31.95 37.96
N SER A 7 -27.87 31.55 36.78
CA SER A 7 -28.59 30.35 36.31
C SER A 7 -28.60 30.38 34.75
N LEU A 8 -28.33 29.22 34.15
CA LEU A 8 -28.81 28.56 32.91
C LEU A 8 -29.20 29.30 31.58
N LEU A 9 -28.69 28.66 30.49
CA LEU A 9 -29.27 28.30 29.18
C LEU A 9 -29.64 29.37 28.14
N SER A 10 -28.97 29.32 26.98
CA SER A 10 -29.50 28.66 25.76
C SER A 10 -28.53 28.85 24.59
N SER A 11 -27.95 27.77 24.05
CA SER A 11 -27.48 27.69 22.66
C SER A 11 -27.34 26.21 22.26
N ILE A 12 -28.29 25.76 21.46
CA ILE A 12 -28.34 24.44 20.84
C ILE A 12 -27.27 24.42 19.73
N LEU A 13 -26.26 23.56 19.87
CA LEU A 13 -25.30 23.24 18.81
C LEU A 13 -25.65 21.82 18.31
N LEU A 14 -26.36 21.73 17.18
CA LEU A 14 -26.47 20.47 16.45
C LEU A 14 -25.10 20.15 15.85
N LEU A 15 -24.38 19.22 16.48
CA LEU A 15 -23.24 18.53 15.88
C LEU A 15 -23.78 17.46 14.92
N SER A 16 -23.84 17.76 13.63
CA SER A 16 -23.88 16.73 12.59
C SER A 16 -22.44 16.29 12.29
N LEU A 17 -22.02 15.21 12.93
CA LEU A 17 -20.79 14.48 12.59
C LEU A 17 -21.02 13.74 11.26
N LEU A 18 -20.53 14.30 10.15
CA LEU A 18 -20.29 13.56 8.91
C LEU A 18 -18.86 13.03 8.97
N SER A 19 -18.74 11.74 9.24
CA SER A 19 -17.50 10.98 9.14
C SER A 19 -17.07 10.88 7.67
N SER A 20 -15.99 11.55 7.29
CA SER A 20 -15.24 11.27 6.06
C SER A 20 -14.57 9.91 6.19
N ALA A 21 -14.83 8.99 5.26
CA ALA A 21 -14.08 7.75 5.15
C ALA A 21 -12.61 8.07 4.80
N PRO A 22 -11.61 7.53 5.54
CA PRO A 22 -10.22 7.71 5.16
C PRO A 22 -9.90 7.14 3.76
N ALA A 23 -8.92 7.73 3.08
CA ALA A 23 -8.27 7.17 1.91
C ALA A 23 -6.95 6.54 2.37
N SER A 24 -6.71 5.26 2.04
CA SER A 24 -5.49 4.55 2.44
C SER A 24 -4.31 4.97 1.55
N ALA A 25 -3.29 5.57 2.15
CA ALA A 25 -1.99 5.76 1.53
C ALA A 25 -1.33 4.40 1.20
N LEU A 26 -0.46 4.36 0.18
CA LEU A 26 0.45 3.23 -0.03
C LEU A 26 1.30 3.05 1.23
N SER A 27 0.97 2.04 2.03
CA SER A 27 1.63 1.71 3.29
C SER A 27 3.01 1.11 3.04
N SER A 28 3.96 1.37 3.93
CA SER A 28 5.30 0.73 3.94
C SER A 28 5.26 -0.74 4.40
N PHE A 29 4.07 -1.32 4.54
CA PHE A 29 3.79 -2.66 5.01
C PHE A 29 2.71 -3.27 4.12
N LEU A 30 2.66 -4.60 4.09
CA LEU A 30 1.68 -5.33 3.28
C LEU A 30 0.36 -5.45 4.03
N GLU A 31 -0.75 -5.31 3.32
CA GLU A 31 -2.10 -5.44 3.85
C GLU A 31 -2.99 -6.24 2.89
N ARG A 32 -3.90 -7.05 3.44
CA ARG A 32 -5.02 -7.65 2.71
C ARG A 32 -6.27 -7.73 3.58
N GLU A 33 -7.43 -7.75 2.95
CA GLU A 33 -8.65 -8.16 3.65
C GLU A 33 -8.63 -9.66 3.95
N ALA A 34 -9.16 -10.05 5.11
CA ALA A 34 -9.40 -11.44 5.42
C ALA A 34 -10.75 -11.84 4.81
N THR A 35 -10.83 -12.90 4.02
CA THR A 35 -12.12 -13.29 3.39
C THR A 35 -12.66 -14.61 3.92
N GLN A 36 -11.85 -15.36 4.66
CA GLN A 36 -12.20 -16.66 5.20
C GLN A 36 -12.88 -16.50 6.56
N TRP A 37 -13.97 -17.24 6.76
CA TRP A 37 -14.70 -17.31 8.02
C TRP A 37 -14.29 -18.56 8.78
N VAL A 38 -14.08 -18.40 10.08
CA VAL A 38 -13.99 -19.52 11.01
C VAL A 38 -15.33 -19.61 11.73
N ASN A 39 -15.85 -20.82 11.91
CA ASN A 39 -17.19 -21.10 12.40
C ASN A 39 -17.13 -21.95 13.66
N VAL A 40 -17.99 -21.62 14.63
CA VAL A 40 -18.37 -22.56 15.69
C VAL A 40 -19.70 -23.24 15.36
N TYR A 41 -19.69 -24.57 15.42
CA TYR A 41 -20.84 -25.40 15.07
C TYR A 41 -21.64 -25.83 16.30
N ALA A 42 -22.94 -26.03 16.11
CA ALA A 42 -23.81 -26.70 17.06
C ALA A 42 -23.47 -28.19 17.07
N SER A 43 -23.16 -28.75 18.23
CA SER A 43 -22.91 -30.19 18.32
C SER A 43 -24.21 -30.99 18.05
N ALA A 44 -24.12 -31.99 17.19
CA ALA A 44 -25.22 -32.92 16.95
C ALA A 44 -25.29 -33.91 18.14
N ASN A 45 -26.24 -33.69 19.06
CA ASN A 45 -26.71 -34.63 20.09
C ASN A 45 -26.12 -34.57 21.52
N SER A 46 -25.39 -33.53 21.93
CA SER A 46 -24.95 -33.38 23.33
C SER A 46 -25.67 -32.24 24.05
N VAL A 47 -26.29 -32.56 25.20
CA VAL A 47 -26.82 -31.60 26.17
C VAL A 47 -25.90 -31.62 27.39
N LYS A 48 -25.25 -30.50 27.67
CA LYS A 48 -24.45 -30.31 28.89
C LYS A 48 -25.27 -29.46 29.86
N VAL A 49 -25.23 -29.79 31.15
CA VAL A 49 -25.72 -28.89 32.21
C VAL A 49 -24.53 -28.57 33.09
N GLN A 50 -24.06 -27.33 33.01
CA GLN A 50 -22.84 -26.88 33.68
C GLN A 50 -23.16 -25.79 34.70
N SER A 51 -22.60 -25.91 35.89
CA SER A 51 -22.65 -24.83 36.87
C SER A 51 -21.65 -23.74 36.49
N PRO A 52 -22.02 -22.45 36.51
CA PRO A 52 -21.07 -21.36 36.28
C PRO A 52 -19.94 -21.44 37.29
N ARG A 53 -18.71 -21.33 36.80
CA ARG A 53 -17.54 -21.24 37.66
C ARG A 53 -17.38 -19.82 38.17
N ASN A 54 -16.95 -19.69 39.43
CA ASN A 54 -16.53 -18.38 39.96
C ASN A 54 -15.29 -17.89 39.18
N PRO A 55 -15.24 -16.60 38.81
CA PRO A 55 -14.06 -16.03 38.18
C PRO A 55 -12.82 -16.24 39.03
N VAL A 56 -11.68 -16.53 38.40
CA VAL A 56 -10.41 -16.78 39.11
C VAL A 56 -9.84 -15.48 39.69
N ALA A 57 -10.12 -14.33 39.05
CA ALA A 57 -9.84 -12.98 39.56
C ALA A 57 -10.64 -11.91 38.79
N GLN A 58 -10.91 -10.75 39.41
CA GLN A 58 -11.29 -9.55 38.64
C GLN A 58 -10.02 -8.90 38.10
N LEU A 59 -9.86 -8.92 36.77
CA LEU A 59 -8.71 -8.33 36.08
C LEU A 59 -9.01 -6.88 35.69
N ASP A 60 -8.02 -6.01 35.88
CA ASP A 60 -8.06 -4.67 35.28
C ASP A 60 -8.02 -4.77 33.75
N ALA A 61 -8.77 -3.91 33.07
CA ALA A 61 -8.79 -3.85 31.62
C ALA A 61 -7.41 -3.48 31.05
N LYS A 62 -6.89 -4.29 30.12
CA LYS A 62 -5.62 -4.14 29.42
C LYS A 62 -5.77 -3.64 27.98
N SER A 63 -6.99 -3.57 27.49
CA SER A 63 -7.34 -3.06 26.16
C SER A 63 -8.74 -2.46 26.17
N LYS A 64 -9.04 -1.68 25.14
CA LYS A 64 -10.36 -1.10 24.90
C LYS A 64 -10.97 -1.75 23.66
N PHE A 65 -12.15 -2.33 23.81
CA PHE A 65 -12.95 -2.83 22.69
C PHE A 65 -14.11 -1.88 22.40
N ILE A 66 -14.47 -1.74 21.12
CA ILE A 66 -15.58 -0.91 20.65
C ILE A 66 -16.42 -1.77 19.70
N VAL A 67 -17.69 -1.99 20.03
CA VAL A 67 -18.56 -2.87 19.24
C VAL A 67 -19.61 -2.08 18.47
N ASN A 68 -19.71 -2.36 17.18
CA ASN A 68 -20.74 -1.85 16.29
C ASN A 68 -21.79 -2.95 16.07
N TYR A 69 -22.93 -2.86 16.77
CA TYR A 69 -24.01 -3.84 16.68
C TYR A 69 -24.92 -3.60 15.46
N LYS A 70 -25.20 -4.66 14.71
CA LYS A 70 -26.17 -4.65 13.60
C LYS A 70 -27.28 -5.67 13.85
N ASN A 71 -28.52 -5.18 14.01
CA ASN A 71 -29.75 -5.96 14.19
C ASN A 71 -29.85 -6.82 15.47
N PHE A 72 -29.07 -6.50 16.51
CA PHE A 72 -29.09 -7.28 17.76
C PHE A 72 -30.34 -6.99 18.60
N PRO A 73 -30.93 -8.01 19.24
CA PRO A 73 -31.83 -7.76 20.36
C PRO A 73 -31.03 -7.33 21.59
N LYS A 74 -31.64 -6.47 22.43
CA LYS A 74 -30.96 -5.87 23.60
C LYS A 74 -30.35 -6.89 24.57
N TRP A 75 -31.00 -8.02 24.76
CA TRP A 75 -30.51 -9.10 25.63
C TRP A 75 -29.19 -9.71 25.08
N ALA A 76 -29.05 -9.80 23.77
CA ALA A 76 -27.85 -10.31 23.12
C ALA A 76 -26.70 -9.29 23.16
N GLU A 77 -26.99 -7.99 23.05
CA GLU A 77 -25.97 -6.94 23.25
C GLU A 77 -25.35 -7.01 24.65
N GLN A 78 -26.14 -7.33 25.68
CA GLN A 78 -25.65 -7.50 27.05
C GLN A 78 -24.69 -8.68 27.19
N ASP A 79 -25.02 -9.83 26.60
CA ASP A 79 -24.13 -11.00 26.60
C ASP A 79 -22.85 -10.74 25.80
N PHE A 80 -22.95 -10.00 24.69
CA PHE A 80 -21.78 -9.59 23.91
C PHE A 80 -20.88 -8.66 24.74
N GLN A 81 -21.45 -7.63 25.36
CA GLN A 81 -20.68 -6.71 26.20
C GLN A 81 -20.01 -7.46 27.36
N ALA A 82 -20.67 -8.45 27.95
CA ALA A 82 -20.08 -9.29 28.99
C ALA A 82 -18.90 -10.14 28.48
N ALA A 83 -18.90 -10.59 27.23
CA ALA A 83 -17.76 -11.26 26.60
C ALA A 83 -16.60 -10.26 26.33
N VAL A 84 -16.93 -9.05 25.89
CA VAL A 84 -15.98 -7.95 25.69
C VAL A 84 -15.27 -7.57 26.98
N ASP A 85 -16.02 -7.40 28.07
CA ASP A 85 -15.46 -7.02 29.37
C ASP A 85 -14.43 -8.05 29.84
N ILE A 86 -14.70 -9.35 29.62
CA ILE A 86 -13.75 -10.41 29.90
C ILE A 86 -12.50 -10.26 29.01
N TRP A 87 -12.66 -10.23 27.68
CA TRP A 87 -11.52 -10.15 26.77
C TRP A 87 -10.65 -8.91 26.99
N SER A 88 -11.24 -7.80 27.43
CA SER A 88 -10.52 -6.58 27.80
C SER A 88 -9.46 -6.81 28.89
N GLY A 89 -9.68 -7.74 29.83
CA GLY A 89 -8.73 -8.09 30.89
C GLY A 89 -7.62 -9.07 30.46
N TYR A 90 -7.84 -9.82 29.37
CA TYR A 90 -6.92 -10.88 28.92
C TYR A 90 -6.05 -10.48 27.73
N PHE A 91 -6.57 -9.69 26.78
CA PHE A 91 -5.80 -9.28 25.61
C PHE A 91 -5.21 -7.88 25.81
N ALA A 92 -3.89 -7.76 25.83
CA ALA A 92 -3.21 -6.47 26.01
C ALA A 92 -3.05 -5.73 24.68
N SER A 93 -3.54 -4.49 24.61
CA SER A 93 -3.36 -3.60 23.45
C SER A 93 -3.47 -2.14 23.88
N SER A 94 -2.51 -1.31 23.46
CA SER A 94 -2.60 0.15 23.58
C SER A 94 -3.48 0.79 22.51
N VAL A 95 -3.84 0.03 21.46
CA VAL A 95 -4.69 0.46 20.36
C VAL A 95 -6.11 -0.09 20.59
N PRO A 96 -7.17 0.72 20.49
CA PRO A 96 -8.54 0.23 20.57
C PRO A 96 -8.82 -0.85 19.51
N ILE A 97 -9.61 -1.85 19.86
CA ILE A 97 -10.01 -2.95 18.98
C ILE A 97 -11.48 -2.77 18.63
N THR A 98 -11.79 -2.56 17.36
CA THR A 98 -13.14 -2.36 16.88
C THR A 98 -13.73 -3.65 16.33
N ILE A 99 -15.00 -3.92 16.64
CA ILE A 99 -15.72 -5.13 16.25
C ILE A 99 -16.98 -4.75 15.49
N ASP A 100 -17.12 -5.26 14.27
CA ASP A 100 -18.36 -5.21 13.51
C ASP A 100 -19.15 -6.51 13.72
N ALA A 101 -20.22 -6.44 14.53
CA ALA A 101 -21.02 -7.59 14.89
C ALA A 101 -22.39 -7.56 14.20
N SER A 102 -22.82 -8.66 13.59
CA SER A 102 -24.13 -8.77 12.95
C SER A 102 -24.96 -9.95 13.45
N TRP A 103 -26.24 -9.69 13.69
CA TRP A 103 -27.26 -10.67 14.05
C TRP A 103 -28.10 -10.96 12.80
N ALA A 104 -27.90 -12.12 12.18
CA ALA A 104 -28.50 -12.44 10.90
C ALA A 104 -28.87 -13.92 10.78
N ARG A 105 -29.68 -14.29 9.80
CA ARG A 105 -29.96 -15.70 9.51
C ARG A 105 -28.75 -16.32 8.81
N SER A 106 -28.20 -17.40 9.34
CA SER A 106 -27.17 -18.18 8.64
C SER A 106 -27.77 -19.07 7.56
N SER A 107 -27.00 -19.37 6.52
CA SER A 107 -27.34 -20.33 5.46
C SER A 107 -27.34 -21.79 5.96
N SER A 108 -26.59 -22.07 7.04
CA SER A 108 -26.59 -23.34 7.74
C SER A 108 -27.22 -23.20 9.13
N THR A 109 -28.08 -24.16 9.50
CA THR A 109 -28.64 -24.24 10.86
C THR A 109 -27.64 -24.75 11.89
N GLU A 110 -26.52 -25.32 11.43
CA GLU A 110 -25.48 -25.89 12.29
C GLU A 110 -24.46 -24.83 12.73
N ILE A 111 -24.36 -23.70 12.04
CA ILE A 111 -23.44 -22.62 12.44
C ILE A 111 -24.11 -21.77 13.52
N LEU A 112 -23.46 -21.64 14.68
CA LEU A 112 -23.91 -20.77 15.76
C LEU A 112 -23.33 -19.36 15.61
N GLY A 113 -22.04 -19.28 15.28
CA GLY A 113 -21.29 -18.06 15.07
C GLY A 113 -20.21 -18.23 14.01
N SER A 114 -19.79 -17.11 13.44
CA SER A 114 -18.66 -17.03 12.53
C SER A 114 -17.86 -15.76 12.78
N ALA A 115 -16.54 -15.85 12.69
CA ALA A 115 -15.66 -14.71 12.83
C ALA A 115 -14.51 -14.71 11.84
N ARG A 116 -14.00 -13.50 11.60
CA ARG A 116 -12.74 -13.28 10.91
C ARG A 116 -12.09 -11.98 11.39
N PRO A 117 -10.78 -11.82 11.21
CA PRO A 117 -10.16 -10.50 11.25
C PRO A 117 -10.77 -9.59 10.18
N GLY A 118 -10.64 -8.27 10.34
CA GLY A 118 -10.89 -7.34 9.24
C GLY A 118 -9.92 -7.62 8.09
N GLY A 119 -8.63 -7.66 8.41
CA GLY A 119 -7.55 -7.90 7.49
C GLY A 119 -6.36 -8.59 8.13
N PHE A 120 -5.30 -8.72 7.35
CA PHE A 120 -4.00 -9.17 7.77
C PHE A 120 -2.92 -8.18 7.35
N PHE A 121 -1.88 -8.07 8.18
CA PHE A 121 -0.72 -7.23 7.93
C PHE A 121 0.58 -8.03 7.99
N ALA A 122 1.53 -7.71 7.13
CA ALA A 122 2.88 -8.29 7.13
C ALA A 122 3.95 -7.21 6.91
N ASP A 123 5.19 -7.51 7.26
CA ASP A 123 6.36 -6.61 7.11
C ASP A 123 6.19 -5.22 7.76
N PHE A 124 5.40 -5.13 8.83
CA PHE A 124 5.26 -3.89 9.60
C PHE A 124 6.33 -3.78 10.68
N GLU A 125 6.57 -2.56 11.15
CA GLU A 125 7.53 -2.28 12.21
C GLU A 125 7.22 -3.09 13.49
N LYS A 126 8.22 -3.80 14.01
CA LYS A 126 8.14 -4.71 15.18
C LYS A 126 7.43 -6.05 14.94
N ALA A 127 7.07 -6.40 13.70
CA ALA A 127 6.61 -7.75 13.39
C ALA A 127 7.64 -8.80 13.86
N PRO A 128 7.25 -9.80 14.69
CA PRO A 128 8.18 -10.83 15.17
C PRO A 128 8.84 -11.65 14.06
N ASP A 129 8.12 -11.86 12.97
CA ASP A 129 8.61 -12.41 11.72
C ASP A 129 7.96 -11.65 10.55
N SER A 130 8.76 -10.98 9.73
CA SER A 130 8.24 -10.13 8.64
C SER A 130 7.58 -10.92 7.51
N SER A 131 7.78 -12.25 7.47
CA SER A 131 7.18 -13.12 6.44
C SER A 131 5.78 -13.62 6.78
N LEU A 132 5.27 -13.35 7.98
CA LEU A 132 3.96 -13.82 8.46
C LEU A 132 2.90 -12.73 8.41
N TRP A 133 1.65 -13.17 8.26
CA TRP A 133 0.47 -12.32 8.13
C TRP A 133 -0.34 -12.30 9.44
N TYR A 134 -0.28 -11.20 10.16
CA TYR A 134 -0.88 -11.02 11.48
C TYR A 134 -2.30 -10.45 11.35
N ALA A 135 -3.27 -11.05 12.05
CA ALA A 135 -4.64 -10.53 12.12
C ALA A 135 -4.66 -9.09 12.63
N SER A 136 -5.56 -8.24 12.11
CA SER A 136 -5.58 -6.79 12.39
C SER A 136 -5.40 -6.42 13.87
N ALA A 137 -6.18 -7.03 14.78
CA ALA A 137 -6.09 -6.75 16.21
C ALA A 137 -4.70 -7.10 16.79
N LEU A 138 -4.12 -8.22 16.37
CA LEU A 138 -2.80 -8.66 16.81
C LEU A 138 -1.69 -7.77 16.23
N ALA A 139 -1.78 -7.43 14.94
CA ALA A 139 -0.82 -6.55 14.27
C ALA A 139 -0.80 -5.16 14.93
N ASN A 140 -1.98 -4.56 15.13
CA ASN A 140 -2.12 -3.26 15.80
C ASN A 140 -1.57 -3.28 17.23
N ALA A 141 -1.83 -4.35 17.99
CA ALA A 141 -1.31 -4.52 19.34
C ALA A 141 0.24 -4.64 19.39
N ILE A 142 0.85 -5.29 18.40
CA ILE A 142 2.32 -5.42 18.29
C ILE A 142 2.96 -4.11 17.81
N ALA A 143 2.39 -3.48 16.78
CA ALA A 143 2.89 -2.23 16.22
C ALA A 143 2.79 -1.07 17.24
N GLY A 144 1.73 -1.08 18.04
CA GLY A 144 1.39 -0.02 18.99
C GLY A 144 0.67 1.17 18.32
N LYS A 145 0.23 1.00 17.08
CA LYS A 145 -0.58 1.96 16.30
C LYS A 145 -1.60 1.21 15.46
N ASP A 146 -2.68 1.88 15.10
CA ASP A 146 -3.65 1.36 14.15
C ASP A 146 -3.06 1.42 12.73
N LEU A 147 -2.91 0.26 12.10
CA LEU A 147 -2.35 0.12 10.75
C LEU A 147 -3.39 0.41 9.65
N ASN A 148 -4.69 0.34 9.96
CA ASN A 148 -5.76 0.70 9.03
C ASN A 148 -6.97 1.29 9.76
N THR A 149 -7.00 2.62 9.90
CA THR A 149 -8.06 3.39 10.59
C THR A 149 -9.44 3.34 9.94
N ASN A 150 -9.56 2.63 8.82
CA ASN A 150 -10.68 2.62 7.90
C ASN A 150 -11.54 1.35 8.04
N GLN A 151 -11.04 0.36 8.76
CA GLN A 151 -11.58 -0.98 8.80
C GLN A 151 -11.62 -1.50 10.24
N SER A 152 -12.69 -2.21 10.61
CA SER A 152 -12.74 -2.84 11.92
C SER A 152 -11.83 -4.04 12.04
N GLU A 153 -11.17 -4.20 13.19
CA GLU A 153 -10.21 -5.27 13.43
C GLU A 153 -10.85 -6.66 13.40
N ILE A 154 -12.11 -6.78 13.86
CA ILE A 154 -12.81 -8.06 14.00
C ILE A 154 -14.21 -7.93 13.38
N ILE A 155 -14.64 -8.97 12.67
CA ILE A 155 -16.00 -9.07 12.12
C ILE A 155 -16.62 -10.37 12.61
N ILE A 156 -17.82 -10.27 13.22
CA ILE A 156 -18.55 -11.40 13.79
C ILE A 156 -19.96 -11.47 13.19
N GLN A 157 -20.40 -12.68 12.84
CA GLN A 157 -21.76 -12.99 12.44
C GLN A 157 -22.35 -14.02 13.40
N VAL A 158 -23.59 -13.78 13.83
CA VAL A 158 -24.30 -14.67 14.75
C VAL A 158 -25.56 -15.16 14.08
N ASN A 159 -25.82 -16.46 14.20
CA ASN A 159 -27.03 -17.07 13.67
C ASN A 159 -28.26 -16.76 14.55
N SER A 160 -29.07 -15.82 14.10
CA SER A 160 -30.33 -15.41 14.73
C SER A 160 -31.37 -16.54 14.91
N LEU A 161 -31.23 -17.67 14.22
CA LEU A 161 -32.16 -18.80 14.29
C LEU A 161 -31.78 -19.89 15.29
N ALA A 162 -30.59 -19.82 15.88
CA ALA A 162 -30.19 -20.82 16.86
C ALA A 162 -31.00 -20.70 18.16
N ASP A 163 -31.08 -21.81 18.90
CA ASP A 163 -31.84 -21.92 20.14
C ASP A 163 -31.11 -21.26 21.33
N TRP A 164 -31.05 -19.93 21.32
CA TRP A 164 -30.29 -19.16 22.33
C TRP A 164 -30.91 -19.18 23.72
N ASN A 165 -30.06 -19.21 24.74
CA ASN A 165 -30.42 -18.81 26.09
C ASN A 165 -30.58 -17.28 26.14
N THR A 166 -31.79 -16.80 26.47
CA THR A 166 -32.14 -15.37 26.47
C THR A 166 -32.33 -14.80 27.87
N SER A 167 -31.99 -15.57 28.91
CA SER A 167 -32.24 -15.22 30.31
C SER A 167 -31.26 -14.19 30.89
N ASN A 168 -30.05 -14.07 30.34
CA ASN A 168 -28.94 -13.24 30.84
C ASN A 168 -28.60 -13.43 32.32
N ASP A 169 -28.92 -14.60 32.89
CA ASP A 169 -28.61 -14.93 34.30
C ASP A 169 -27.23 -15.61 34.45
N GLY A 170 -26.56 -15.87 33.33
CA GLY A 170 -25.27 -16.54 33.27
C GLY A 170 -25.32 -18.04 33.57
N LEU A 171 -26.50 -18.63 33.73
CA LEU A 171 -26.70 -20.05 34.02
C LEU A 171 -26.77 -20.90 32.73
N SER A 172 -26.40 -22.17 32.86
CA SER A 172 -26.60 -23.17 31.82
C SER A 172 -28.05 -23.64 31.79
N TYR A 173 -28.61 -23.80 30.58
CA TYR A 173 -29.95 -24.33 30.37
C TYR A 173 -29.92 -25.52 29.40
N PRO A 174 -30.61 -26.62 29.71
CA PRO A 174 -30.75 -27.73 28.78
C PRO A 174 -31.33 -27.27 27.45
N ASN A 175 -30.78 -27.78 26.33
CA ASN A 175 -31.24 -27.50 24.96
C ASN A 175 -31.15 -26.02 24.54
N LYS A 176 -30.39 -25.19 25.23
CA LYS A 176 -30.15 -23.79 24.84
C LYS A 176 -28.68 -23.48 24.71
N TYR A 177 -28.28 -22.80 23.64
CA TYR A 177 -26.90 -22.38 23.41
C TYR A 177 -26.60 -21.09 24.17
N ASP A 178 -25.40 -21.02 24.77
CA ASP A 178 -24.95 -19.84 25.52
C ASP A 178 -24.29 -18.83 24.58
N LEU A 179 -24.98 -17.72 24.35
CA LEU A 179 -24.54 -16.73 23.38
C LEU A 179 -23.24 -16.03 23.78
N LYS A 180 -23.05 -15.76 25.08
CA LYS A 180 -21.81 -15.21 25.61
C LYS A 180 -20.60 -16.10 25.28
N SER A 181 -20.76 -17.42 25.40
CA SER A 181 -19.70 -18.41 25.08
C SER A 181 -19.33 -18.37 23.60
N VAL A 182 -20.33 -18.27 22.71
CA VAL A 182 -20.08 -18.07 21.27
C VAL A 182 -19.29 -16.79 21.03
N PHE A 183 -19.67 -15.65 21.64
CA PHE A 183 -18.88 -14.42 21.46
C PHE A 183 -17.45 -14.52 21.95
N MET A 184 -17.23 -15.17 23.09
CA MET A 184 -15.87 -15.38 23.60
C MET A 184 -15.01 -16.19 22.62
N HIS A 185 -15.60 -17.23 22.02
CA HIS A 185 -14.98 -18.06 20.99
C HIS A 185 -14.67 -17.26 19.73
N GLU A 186 -15.67 -16.60 19.16
CA GLU A 186 -15.55 -15.83 17.92
C GLU A 186 -14.54 -14.66 18.02
N MET A 187 -14.49 -13.99 19.17
CA MET A 187 -13.46 -12.99 19.45
C MET A 187 -12.06 -13.60 19.46
N GLY A 188 -11.91 -14.86 19.89
CA GLY A 188 -10.65 -15.60 19.82
C GLY A 188 -10.07 -15.68 18.41
N HIS A 189 -10.91 -15.99 17.42
CA HIS A 189 -10.52 -15.97 16.02
C HIS A 189 -10.18 -14.56 15.55
N GLY A 190 -11.03 -13.56 15.84
CA GLY A 190 -10.75 -12.16 15.50
C GLY A 190 -9.39 -11.65 16.02
N LEU A 191 -8.95 -12.14 17.17
CA LEU A 191 -7.67 -11.82 17.80
C LEU A 191 -6.46 -12.60 17.23
N GLY A 192 -6.68 -13.51 16.27
CA GLY A 192 -5.62 -14.18 15.52
C GLY A 192 -5.49 -15.70 15.76
N PHE A 193 -6.41 -16.32 16.51
CA PHE A 193 -6.45 -17.79 16.64
C PHE A 193 -7.09 -18.41 15.39
N LEU A 194 -6.44 -18.32 14.24
CA LEU A 194 -6.91 -18.94 13.00
C LEU A 194 -5.77 -19.19 12.02
N SER A 195 -5.95 -20.18 11.17
CA SER A 195 -5.12 -20.44 10.00
C SER A 195 -5.61 -19.63 8.79
N ALA A 196 -4.71 -19.27 7.87
CA ALA A 196 -5.07 -18.77 6.54
C ALA A 196 -5.12 -19.87 5.46
N ALA A 197 -5.11 -21.14 5.89
CA ALA A 197 -5.16 -22.29 5.00
C ALA A 197 -6.50 -22.40 4.26
N SER A 198 -6.43 -22.96 3.06
CA SER A 198 -7.62 -23.45 2.35
C SER A 198 -7.37 -24.82 1.73
N TYR A 199 -8.46 -25.53 1.44
CA TYR A 199 -8.44 -26.91 1.01
C TYR A 199 -9.38 -27.12 -0.18
N ASP A 200 -8.87 -27.71 -1.26
CA ASP A 200 -9.67 -28.17 -2.38
C ASP A 200 -10.13 -29.61 -2.13
N SER A 201 -11.40 -29.78 -1.75
CA SER A 201 -11.98 -31.09 -1.46
C SER A 201 -12.11 -32.02 -2.67
N TYR A 202 -12.05 -31.50 -3.90
CA TYR A 202 -12.13 -32.29 -5.12
C TYR A 202 -10.77 -32.87 -5.49
N LEU A 203 -9.71 -32.06 -5.38
CA LEU A 203 -8.35 -32.48 -5.72
C LEU A 203 -7.54 -33.01 -4.52
N GLY A 204 -7.98 -32.72 -3.28
CA GLY A 204 -7.24 -33.02 -2.05
C GLY A 204 -6.06 -32.09 -1.79
N TYR A 205 -5.97 -30.94 -2.48
CA TYR A 205 -4.86 -30.00 -2.35
C TYR A 205 -5.06 -29.02 -1.20
N GLY A 206 -4.01 -28.78 -0.42
CA GLY A 206 -3.95 -27.69 0.56
C GLY A 206 -3.21 -26.46 0.00
N TYR A 207 -3.56 -25.29 0.51
CA TYR A 207 -3.05 -23.98 0.08
C TYR A 207 -2.74 -23.10 1.30
N ILE A 208 -1.51 -22.57 1.40
CA ILE A 208 -1.07 -21.54 2.37
C ILE A 208 -0.07 -20.59 1.70
N ASP A 209 -0.57 -19.58 1.00
CA ASP A 209 0.30 -18.60 0.32
C ASP A 209 0.84 -17.54 1.30
N GLU A 210 0.03 -17.16 2.28
CA GLU A 210 0.27 -16.03 3.16
C GLU A 210 0.05 -16.50 4.62
N PRO A 211 1.01 -17.25 5.18
CA PRO A 211 0.85 -17.95 6.46
C PRO A 211 0.70 -16.97 7.63
N THR A 212 -0.18 -17.31 8.55
CA THR A 212 -0.35 -16.62 9.82
C THR A 212 0.68 -17.10 10.86
N PRO A 213 0.84 -16.39 11.98
CA PRO A 213 1.52 -16.94 13.15
C PRO A 213 0.97 -18.30 13.59
N PHE A 214 -0.36 -18.50 13.52
CA PHE A 214 -0.98 -19.78 13.87
C PHE A 214 -0.40 -20.91 13.01
N ASP A 215 -0.41 -20.74 11.68
CA ASP A 215 0.14 -21.70 10.71
C ASP A 215 1.61 -22.05 10.99
N ALA A 216 2.40 -21.05 11.37
CA ALA A 216 3.82 -21.22 11.65
C ALA A 216 4.11 -21.96 12.96
N TYR A 217 3.15 -22.02 13.89
CA TYR A 217 3.28 -22.80 15.12
C TYR A 217 2.71 -24.23 14.98
N LEU A 218 1.99 -24.55 13.91
CA LEU A 218 1.49 -25.90 13.67
C LEU A 218 2.60 -26.80 13.11
N GLN A 219 2.68 -28.03 13.60
CA GLN A 219 3.65 -29.02 13.15
C GLN A 219 2.99 -30.34 12.78
N VAL A 220 3.46 -30.92 11.68
CA VAL A 220 3.19 -32.32 11.32
C VAL A 220 4.08 -33.26 12.16
N GLU A 221 3.80 -34.57 12.12
CA GLU A 221 4.45 -35.57 12.97
C GLU A 221 5.99 -35.62 12.82
N ASP A 222 6.52 -35.32 11.63
CA ASP A 222 7.96 -35.27 11.37
C ASP A 222 8.67 -34.00 11.89
N GLY A 223 7.92 -33.09 12.51
CA GLY A 223 8.41 -31.85 13.12
C GLY A 223 8.49 -30.64 12.18
N ARG A 224 8.18 -30.79 10.89
CA ARG A 224 8.06 -29.65 9.97
C ARG A 224 6.88 -28.78 10.33
N ARG A 225 7.00 -27.48 10.10
CA ARG A 225 5.89 -26.54 10.30
C ARG A 225 4.92 -26.64 9.13
N LEU A 226 3.63 -26.48 9.39
CA LEU A 226 2.60 -26.48 8.35
C LEU A 226 2.89 -25.38 7.31
N ALA A 227 3.30 -24.18 7.76
CA ALA A 227 3.66 -23.05 6.90
C ALA A 227 4.86 -23.30 5.95
N ASP A 228 5.69 -24.31 6.23
CA ASP A 228 6.88 -24.65 5.44
C ASP A 228 6.62 -25.70 4.35
N LEU A 229 5.45 -26.36 4.38
CA LEU A 229 5.09 -27.33 3.35
C LEU A 229 4.87 -26.64 1.99
N PRO A 230 5.04 -27.35 0.87
CA PRO A 230 4.78 -26.78 -0.45
C PRO A 230 3.32 -26.34 -0.58
N SER A 231 3.10 -25.14 -1.15
CA SER A 231 1.76 -24.60 -1.42
C SER A 231 1.65 -24.17 -2.90
N PRO A 232 0.61 -24.61 -3.63
CA PRO A 232 -0.36 -25.64 -3.25
C PRO A 232 0.22 -27.05 -3.38
N SER A 233 -0.21 -28.00 -2.54
CA SER A 233 0.20 -29.41 -2.69
C SER A 233 -0.75 -30.42 -2.05
N LEU A 234 -0.67 -31.68 -2.51
CA LEU A 234 -1.33 -32.83 -1.87
C LEU A 234 -0.75 -33.11 -0.48
N GLU A 235 0.57 -32.97 -0.30
CA GLU A 235 1.23 -33.15 1.00
C GLU A 235 0.65 -32.19 2.06
N LEU A 236 0.46 -30.93 1.67
CA LEU A 236 -0.17 -29.93 2.53
C LEU A 236 -1.64 -30.29 2.80
N GLY A 237 -2.35 -30.82 1.82
CA GLY A 237 -3.72 -31.31 2.00
C GLY A 237 -3.82 -32.48 2.98
N GLU A 238 -2.93 -33.47 2.87
CA GLU A 238 -2.83 -34.61 3.79
C GLU A 238 -2.54 -34.15 5.23
N ALA A 239 -1.67 -33.15 5.39
CA ALA A 239 -1.38 -32.55 6.70
C ALA A 239 -2.60 -31.88 7.35
N MET A 240 -3.50 -31.29 6.55
CA MET A 240 -4.72 -30.63 7.03
C MET A 240 -5.84 -31.61 7.41
N THR A 241 -5.73 -32.88 7.01
CA THR A 241 -6.68 -33.96 7.33
C THR A 241 -6.03 -35.08 8.16
N GLY A 242 -4.82 -34.85 8.68
CA GLY A 242 -4.03 -35.78 9.48
C GLY A 242 -3.61 -35.15 10.80
N THR A 243 -2.79 -35.86 11.59
CA THR A 243 -2.36 -35.36 12.91
C THR A 243 -1.59 -34.06 12.80
N LEU A 244 -2.07 -33.03 13.50
CA LEU A 244 -1.43 -31.73 13.56
C LEU A 244 -1.36 -31.25 15.02
N VAL A 245 -0.21 -30.69 15.41
CA VAL A 245 0.05 -30.29 16.79
C VAL A 245 0.60 -28.88 16.91
N TRP A 246 0.32 -28.20 18.02
CA TRP A 246 0.92 -26.91 18.37
C TRP A 246 2.35 -27.07 18.92
N SER A 247 3.28 -26.26 18.43
CA SER A 247 4.71 -26.33 18.78
C SER A 247 5.23 -25.17 19.62
N GLY A 248 4.39 -24.19 19.95
CA GLY A 248 4.78 -23.05 20.76
C GLY A 248 5.07 -23.44 22.20
N ALA A 249 6.17 -22.91 22.75
CA ALA A 249 6.71 -23.36 24.03
C ALA A 249 5.75 -23.06 25.20
N LEU A 250 4.98 -21.97 25.12
CA LEU A 250 4.02 -21.63 26.16
C LEU A 250 2.79 -22.52 26.09
N GLY A 251 2.22 -22.74 24.90
CA GLY A 251 1.09 -23.64 24.71
C GLY A 251 1.42 -25.08 25.14
N VAL A 252 2.63 -25.56 24.80
CA VAL A 252 3.13 -26.86 25.25
C VAL A 252 3.25 -26.92 26.77
N ALA A 253 3.79 -25.88 27.41
CA ALA A 253 3.90 -25.82 28.87
C ALA A 253 2.53 -25.77 29.56
N ALA A 254 1.58 -25.00 29.01
CA ALA A 254 0.22 -24.91 29.52
C ALA A 254 -0.54 -26.24 29.40
N ASN A 255 -0.19 -27.07 28.41
CA ASN A 255 -0.71 -28.43 28.25
C ASN A 255 0.21 -29.51 28.87
N ASN A 256 0.79 -29.22 30.04
CA ASN A 256 1.59 -30.16 30.82
C ASN A 256 2.81 -30.77 30.07
N GLY A 257 3.41 -30.00 29.15
CA GLY A 257 4.55 -30.44 28.35
C GLY A 257 4.18 -31.28 27.13
N VAL A 258 2.89 -31.51 26.88
CA VAL A 258 2.38 -32.25 25.71
C VAL A 258 1.98 -31.26 24.64
N LYS A 259 2.39 -31.48 23.39
CA LYS A 259 1.97 -30.63 22.27
C LYS A 259 0.44 -30.71 22.09
N PRO A 260 -0.29 -29.59 22.17
CA PRO A 260 -1.74 -29.56 21.95
C PRO A 260 -2.13 -30.11 20.58
N LEU A 261 -3.16 -30.95 20.52
CA LEU A 261 -3.74 -31.42 19.26
C LEU A 261 -4.63 -30.36 18.63
N ILE A 262 -4.53 -30.22 17.32
CA ILE A 262 -5.32 -29.30 16.50
C ILE A 262 -6.42 -30.08 15.79
N TYR A 263 -7.58 -29.47 15.63
CA TYR A 263 -8.71 -30.09 14.95
C TYR A 263 -8.44 -30.25 13.44
N THR A 264 -8.20 -31.49 13.02
CA THR A 264 -7.97 -31.91 11.64
C THR A 264 -8.73 -33.22 11.37
N PRO A 265 -10.07 -33.16 11.31
CA PRO A 265 -10.89 -34.34 11.03
C PRO A 265 -10.48 -35.02 9.72
N GLY A 266 -10.76 -36.33 9.61
CA GLY A 266 -10.41 -37.12 8.42
C GLY A 266 -11.07 -36.65 7.13
N ARG A 267 -12.10 -35.80 7.23
CA ARG A 267 -12.60 -34.96 6.13
C ARG A 267 -12.45 -33.51 6.55
N PHE A 268 -11.74 -32.71 5.74
CA PHE A 268 -11.58 -31.28 5.99
C PHE A 268 -12.94 -30.60 6.18
N ASP A 269 -13.07 -29.85 7.26
CA ASP A 269 -14.26 -29.10 7.61
C ASP A 269 -14.02 -27.60 7.40
N GLU A 270 -14.78 -27.02 6.47
CA GLU A 270 -14.59 -25.64 6.05
C GLU A 270 -14.91 -24.68 7.20
N GLY A 271 -13.99 -23.75 7.47
CA GLY A 271 -14.10 -22.82 8.59
C GLY A 271 -13.88 -23.47 9.96
N SER A 272 -13.39 -24.71 10.05
CA SER A 272 -13.08 -25.33 11.34
C SER A 272 -11.73 -26.04 11.38
N SER A 273 -11.40 -26.83 10.36
CA SER A 273 -10.11 -27.51 10.27
C SER A 273 -8.94 -26.52 10.36
N VAL A 274 -7.89 -26.91 11.09
CA VAL A 274 -6.64 -26.13 11.20
C VAL A 274 -6.82 -24.79 11.91
N SER A 275 -7.96 -24.52 12.55
CA SER A 275 -8.20 -23.27 13.31
C SER A 275 -8.77 -23.47 14.72
N HIS A 276 -8.86 -24.72 15.19
CA HIS A 276 -9.40 -25.09 16.49
C HIS A 276 -8.49 -26.08 17.24
N LEU A 277 -8.66 -26.13 18.56
CA LEU A 277 -8.19 -27.25 19.36
C LEU A 277 -9.01 -28.50 19.03
N ASP A 278 -8.38 -29.66 19.11
CA ASP A 278 -9.05 -30.94 18.83
C ASP A 278 -10.26 -31.17 19.75
N GLU A 279 -11.44 -31.36 19.14
CA GLU A 279 -12.72 -31.56 19.84
C GLU A 279 -12.64 -32.78 20.78
N ALA A 280 -12.14 -33.93 20.30
CA ALA A 280 -12.11 -35.17 21.07
C ALA A 280 -11.20 -35.07 22.31
N THR A 281 -10.17 -34.24 22.24
CA THR A 281 -9.22 -34.03 23.33
C THR A 281 -9.70 -32.98 24.32
N PHE A 282 -10.30 -31.88 23.86
CA PHE A 282 -10.50 -30.68 24.67
C PHE A 282 -11.96 -30.35 25.02
N ALA A 283 -12.97 -30.95 24.36
CA ALA A 283 -14.37 -30.59 24.60
C ALA A 283 -14.85 -30.83 26.04
N ASP A 284 -14.26 -31.79 26.75
CA ASP A 284 -14.56 -32.06 28.16
C ASP A 284 -13.55 -31.41 29.13
N SER A 285 -12.64 -30.57 28.60
CA SER A 285 -11.72 -29.80 29.44
C SER A 285 -12.48 -28.76 30.26
N THR A 286 -12.23 -28.76 31.57
CA THR A 286 -12.82 -27.78 32.50
C THR A 286 -12.39 -26.33 32.25
N LEU A 287 -11.32 -26.11 31.48
CA LEU A 287 -10.72 -24.81 31.26
C LEU A 287 -10.50 -24.48 29.78
N ASP A 288 -10.22 -25.48 28.94
CA ASP A 288 -9.67 -25.28 27.59
C ASP A 288 -10.60 -25.74 26.46
N ALA A 289 -11.88 -25.98 26.76
CA ALA A 289 -12.89 -26.32 25.76
C ALA A 289 -13.30 -25.14 24.86
N MET A 290 -12.94 -23.90 25.23
CA MET A 290 -13.47 -22.71 24.55
C MET A 290 -13.15 -22.66 23.05
N MET A 291 -11.98 -23.14 22.60
CA MET A 291 -11.55 -23.09 21.19
C MET A 291 -11.66 -24.44 20.47
N THR A 292 -12.60 -25.30 20.89
CA THR A 292 -12.99 -26.49 20.11
C THR A 292 -14.04 -26.10 19.06
N PRO A 293 -14.14 -26.82 17.92
CA PRO A 293 -14.97 -26.40 16.78
C PRO A 293 -16.48 -26.46 17.04
N SER A 294 -16.93 -27.13 18.10
CA SER A 294 -18.34 -27.31 18.41
C SER A 294 -18.71 -26.85 19.81
N LEU A 295 -19.90 -26.27 19.94
CA LEU A 295 -20.52 -25.91 21.22
C LEU A 295 -21.78 -26.76 21.44
N SER A 296 -21.84 -27.44 22.58
CA SER A 296 -23.01 -28.21 22.99
C SER A 296 -24.11 -27.32 23.58
N ALA A 297 -25.37 -27.73 23.44
CA ALA A 297 -26.45 -27.02 24.13
C ALA A 297 -26.27 -27.12 25.66
N GLY A 298 -26.31 -25.99 26.34
CA GLY A 298 -26.06 -25.85 27.78
C GLY A 298 -24.58 -25.85 28.18
N GLU A 299 -23.66 -25.90 27.23
CA GLU A 299 -22.23 -25.65 27.48
C GLU A 299 -21.97 -24.16 27.67
N ILE A 300 -21.13 -23.83 28.67
CA ILE A 300 -20.83 -22.45 29.05
C ILE A 300 -19.33 -22.23 29.29
N PHE A 301 -18.81 -21.11 28.78
CA PHE A 301 -17.47 -20.59 29.05
C PHE A 301 -17.59 -19.21 29.68
N ARG A 302 -16.72 -18.91 30.64
CA ARG A 302 -16.75 -17.63 31.38
C ARG A 302 -15.40 -16.92 31.45
N GLU A 303 -14.33 -17.59 31.04
CA GLU A 303 -12.97 -17.04 30.90
C GLU A 303 -12.28 -17.75 29.72
N PRO A 304 -11.34 -17.10 29.03
CA PRO A 304 -10.45 -17.79 28.11
C PRO A 304 -9.59 -18.82 28.86
N GLY A 305 -9.44 -20.01 28.28
CA GLY A 305 -8.62 -21.08 28.86
C GLY A 305 -7.12 -20.73 28.91
N PRO A 306 -6.36 -21.21 29.92
CA PRO A 306 -4.93 -20.98 30.01
C PRO A 306 -4.15 -21.49 28.79
N LEU A 307 -4.61 -22.57 28.15
CA LEU A 307 -3.96 -23.10 26.95
C LEU A 307 -4.05 -22.10 25.79
N MET A 308 -5.25 -21.62 25.49
CA MET A 308 -5.46 -20.64 24.42
C MET A 308 -4.66 -19.36 24.69
N LEU A 309 -4.69 -18.85 25.92
CA LEU A 309 -3.92 -17.65 26.30
C LEU A 309 -2.42 -17.85 26.09
N ALA A 310 -1.89 -19.04 26.41
CA ALA A 310 -0.50 -19.38 26.18
C ALA A 310 -0.16 -19.48 24.69
N MET A 311 -1.05 -20.06 23.86
CA MET A 311 -0.89 -20.09 22.40
C MET A 311 -0.95 -18.69 21.78
N MET A 312 -1.82 -17.81 22.26
CA MET A 312 -1.87 -16.41 21.83
C MET A 312 -0.60 -15.63 22.17
N GLU A 313 -0.01 -15.90 23.32
CA GLU A 313 1.28 -15.30 23.69
C GLU A 313 2.45 -15.89 22.88
N ASP A 314 2.40 -17.16 22.50
CA ASP A 314 3.33 -17.73 21.52
C ASP A 314 3.21 -16.96 20.18
N MET A 315 2.00 -16.67 19.68
CA MET A 315 1.80 -15.92 18.42
C MET A 315 2.32 -14.48 18.43
N ARG A 316 2.62 -13.91 19.59
CA ARG A 316 3.31 -12.60 19.73
C ARG A 316 4.82 -12.69 19.57
N ARG A 317 5.36 -13.89 19.40
CA ARG A 317 6.79 -14.18 19.33
C ARG A 317 7.15 -14.74 17.97
N LYS A 318 8.45 -14.79 17.70
CA LYS A 318 8.96 -15.45 16.50
C LYS A 318 8.77 -16.98 16.66
N PRO A 319 8.14 -17.66 15.69
CA PRO A 319 7.96 -19.10 15.76
C PRO A 319 9.30 -19.85 15.72
N PRO A 320 9.33 -21.12 16.18
CA PRO A 320 10.49 -21.99 16.02
C PRO A 320 10.96 -22.01 14.56
N ALA A 321 12.26 -22.14 14.34
CA ALA A 321 12.80 -22.29 12.99
C ALA A 321 12.25 -23.56 12.34
N GLY A 322 11.97 -23.51 11.04
CA GLY A 322 11.56 -24.68 10.29
C GLY A 322 12.70 -25.69 10.12
N VAL A 323 12.33 -26.92 9.80
CA VAL A 323 13.29 -28.01 9.52
C VAL A 323 13.53 -28.09 8.01
N ALA A 324 14.79 -28.02 7.61
CA ALA A 324 15.18 -28.10 6.20
C ALA A 324 14.97 -29.51 5.63
N VAL A 325 14.26 -29.61 4.52
CA VAL A 325 14.07 -30.84 3.72
C VAL A 325 14.85 -30.74 2.43
N GLY A 326 15.82 -31.66 2.26
CA GLY A 326 16.66 -31.71 1.06
C GLY A 326 17.54 -30.45 0.90
N VAL A 327 18.19 -30.34 -0.26
CA VAL A 327 18.99 -29.16 -0.63
C VAL A 327 18.11 -28.12 -1.34
N PRO A 328 18.46 -26.82 -1.27
CA PRO A 328 17.75 -25.79 -2.03
C PRO A 328 17.87 -26.04 -3.54
N SER A 329 16.82 -25.74 -4.31
CA SER A 329 16.90 -25.62 -5.76
C SER A 329 17.64 -24.33 -6.17
N GLU A 330 17.91 -24.15 -7.45
CA GLU A 330 18.47 -22.89 -7.98
C GLU A 330 17.57 -21.69 -7.60
N VAL A 331 18.19 -20.55 -7.35
CA VAL A 331 17.47 -19.27 -7.20
C VAL A 331 16.81 -18.88 -8.52
N ARG A 332 15.72 -18.13 -8.45
CA ARG A 332 14.95 -17.72 -9.63
C ARG A 332 15.30 -16.27 -10.01
N ASN A 333 15.07 -15.91 -11.26
CA ASN A 333 15.24 -14.55 -11.80
C ASN A 333 16.57 -13.84 -11.43
N PRO A 334 17.75 -14.50 -11.54
CA PRO A 334 19.02 -13.90 -11.17
C PRO A 334 19.38 -12.76 -12.12
N LYS A 335 19.61 -11.56 -11.58
CA LYS A 335 20.03 -10.37 -12.35
C LYS A 335 21.20 -9.67 -11.68
N ALA A 336 22.06 -9.08 -12.49
CA ALA A 336 23.11 -8.16 -12.07
C ALA A 336 22.82 -6.77 -12.66
N LEU A 337 22.57 -5.81 -11.77
CA LEU A 337 22.20 -4.44 -12.11
C LEU A 337 23.40 -3.50 -12.00
N VAL A 338 23.48 -2.56 -12.93
CA VAL A 338 24.58 -1.59 -13.04
C VAL A 338 24.60 -0.61 -11.88
N ALA A 339 25.78 -0.27 -11.36
CA ALA A 339 26.00 0.82 -10.44
C ALA A 339 27.39 1.42 -10.65
N ASP A 340 27.70 2.49 -9.92
CA ASP A 340 29.01 3.15 -10.00
C ASP A 340 30.08 2.42 -9.22
N GLY A 341 31.07 1.90 -9.96
CA GLY A 341 32.12 1.07 -9.40
C GLY A 341 31.57 -0.17 -8.69
N ALA A 342 30.34 -0.59 -9.06
CA ALA A 342 29.58 -1.57 -8.32
C ALA A 342 28.59 -2.34 -9.19
N ALA A 343 28.11 -3.46 -8.65
CA ALA A 343 27.03 -4.27 -9.21
C ALA A 343 26.07 -4.68 -8.10
N ILE A 344 24.76 -4.62 -8.37
CA ILE A 344 23.70 -5.03 -7.45
C ILE A 344 23.12 -6.34 -7.96
N ILE A 345 23.25 -7.41 -7.18
CA ILE A 345 22.82 -8.75 -7.57
C ILE A 345 21.47 -9.04 -6.94
N THR A 346 20.45 -9.25 -7.77
CA THR A 346 19.07 -9.52 -7.34
C THR A 346 18.65 -10.92 -7.79
N PHE A 347 17.80 -11.58 -7.01
CA PHE A 347 17.25 -12.91 -7.31
C PHE A 347 16.07 -13.19 -6.39
N ASP A 348 15.15 -14.04 -6.85
CA ASP A 348 14.07 -14.57 -6.03
C ASP A 348 14.51 -15.88 -5.36
N PRO A 349 13.99 -16.20 -4.16
CA PRO A 349 14.25 -17.48 -3.52
C PRO A 349 13.89 -18.68 -4.42
N SER A 350 14.57 -19.80 -4.16
CA SER A 350 14.33 -21.10 -4.79
C SER A 350 12.86 -21.50 -4.77
N ALA A 351 12.39 -22.28 -5.75
CA ALA A 351 10.99 -22.72 -5.79
C ALA A 351 10.60 -23.54 -4.55
N ASN A 352 11.55 -24.32 -4.01
CA ASN A 352 11.39 -25.07 -2.77
C ASN A 352 11.89 -24.32 -1.53
N ALA A 353 11.99 -22.99 -1.54
CA ALA A 353 12.57 -22.22 -0.43
C ALA A 353 11.90 -22.50 0.92
N ARG A 354 10.57 -22.74 0.92
CA ARG A 354 9.80 -23.10 2.13
C ARG A 354 10.25 -24.43 2.71
N THR A 355 10.28 -25.49 1.93
CA THR A 355 10.72 -26.79 2.46
C THR A 355 12.22 -26.85 2.71
N ALA A 356 13.03 -26.17 1.89
CA ALA A 356 14.47 -26.17 2.02
C ALA A 356 14.97 -25.35 3.22
N GLN A 357 14.18 -24.42 3.79
CA GLN A 357 14.60 -23.55 4.90
C GLN A 357 15.99 -22.93 4.63
N ILE A 358 16.09 -22.16 3.54
CA ILE A 358 17.36 -21.59 3.07
C ILE A 358 17.96 -20.72 4.19
N SER A 359 19.20 -21.02 4.57
CA SER A 359 19.91 -20.30 5.63
C SER A 359 20.82 -19.20 5.08
N SER A 360 21.29 -19.34 3.84
CA SER A 360 22.16 -18.35 3.20
C SER A 360 22.21 -18.48 1.69
N TYR A 361 22.65 -17.40 1.05
CA TYR A 361 23.02 -17.31 -0.35
C TYR A 361 24.48 -16.90 -0.45
N SER A 362 25.25 -17.59 -1.29
CA SER A 362 26.62 -17.25 -1.65
C SER A 362 26.66 -16.72 -3.07
N VAL A 363 27.11 -15.49 -3.24
CA VAL A 363 27.26 -14.83 -4.55
C VAL A 363 28.74 -14.70 -4.85
N ARG A 364 29.19 -15.23 -5.98
CA ARG A 364 30.57 -15.17 -6.46
C ARG A 364 30.69 -14.29 -7.69
N ASN A 365 31.58 -13.30 -7.66
CA ASN A 365 32.03 -12.60 -8.85
C ASN A 365 32.95 -13.53 -9.65
N LEU A 366 32.51 -13.96 -10.83
CA LEU A 366 33.23 -14.95 -11.64
C LEU A 366 34.50 -14.38 -12.31
N ARG A 367 34.70 -13.07 -12.26
CA ARG A 367 35.89 -12.42 -12.81
C ARG A 367 36.96 -12.16 -11.76
N THR A 368 36.57 -11.76 -10.55
CA THR A 368 37.50 -11.43 -9.46
C THR A 368 37.66 -12.55 -8.43
N ASN A 369 36.81 -13.59 -8.50
CA ASN A 369 36.66 -14.65 -7.51
C ASN A 369 36.24 -14.17 -6.10
N GLN A 370 35.85 -12.90 -5.95
CA GLN A 370 35.29 -12.40 -4.70
C GLN A 370 33.94 -13.08 -4.41
N VAL A 371 33.73 -13.50 -3.16
CA VAL A 371 32.48 -14.11 -2.70
C VAL A 371 31.88 -13.27 -1.58
N LYS A 372 30.56 -13.08 -1.62
CA LYS A 372 29.76 -12.48 -0.53
C LYS A 372 28.64 -13.42 -0.14
N THR A 373 28.38 -13.54 1.16
CA THR A 373 27.26 -14.31 1.70
C THR A 373 26.19 -13.37 2.23
N SER A 374 24.92 -13.71 2.04
CA SER A 374 23.75 -12.96 2.53
C SER A 374 22.63 -13.92 2.89
N SER A 375 21.71 -13.55 3.78
CA SER A 375 20.46 -14.29 4.00
C SER A 375 19.34 -13.86 3.06
N THR A 376 19.50 -12.73 2.37
CA THR A 376 18.49 -12.12 1.51
C THR A 376 19.09 -11.51 0.24
N SER A 377 18.22 -11.21 -0.72
CA SER A 377 18.52 -10.37 -1.89
C SER A 377 18.12 -8.92 -1.57
N PRO A 378 18.81 -7.89 -2.09
CA PRO A 378 19.95 -7.93 -3.03
C PRO A 378 21.33 -8.02 -2.36
N VAL A 379 22.35 -8.41 -3.14
CA VAL A 379 23.77 -8.44 -2.71
C VAL A 379 24.60 -7.46 -3.54
N ILE A 380 25.27 -6.50 -2.89
CA ILE A 380 26.02 -5.43 -3.56
C ILE A 380 27.52 -5.75 -3.59
N PHE A 381 28.14 -5.69 -4.76
CA PHE A 381 29.60 -5.74 -4.95
C PHE A 381 30.12 -4.34 -5.28
N THR A 382 31.10 -3.84 -4.52
CA THR A 382 31.74 -2.52 -4.72
C THR A 382 33.21 -2.67 -5.10
N GLY A 383 33.85 -1.59 -5.55
CA GLY A 383 35.26 -1.60 -5.97
C GLY A 383 35.50 -2.23 -7.35
N LEU A 384 34.44 -2.38 -8.16
CA LEU A 384 34.53 -2.83 -9.54
C LEU A 384 35.01 -1.70 -10.45
N LYS A 385 35.64 -2.05 -11.57
CA LYS A 385 36.08 -1.07 -12.56
C LYS A 385 34.93 -0.75 -13.51
N ASN A 386 34.59 0.55 -13.63
CA ASN A 386 33.63 1.00 -14.63
C ASN A 386 34.09 0.68 -16.07
N GLY A 387 33.14 0.32 -16.93
CA GLY A 387 33.39 -0.08 -18.33
C GLY A 387 33.92 -1.51 -18.50
N SER A 388 33.97 -2.29 -17.43
CA SER A 388 34.44 -3.67 -17.43
C SER A 388 33.27 -4.64 -17.16
N SER A 389 33.17 -5.74 -17.92
CA SER A 389 32.09 -6.71 -17.76
C SER A 389 32.35 -7.67 -16.59
N TYR A 390 31.31 -7.98 -15.81
CA TYR A 390 31.34 -8.90 -14.68
C TYR A 390 30.11 -9.83 -14.70
N PRO A 391 30.29 -11.16 -14.72
CA PRO A 391 29.25 -12.13 -14.41
C PRO A 391 29.31 -12.57 -12.94
N PHE A 392 28.17 -12.93 -12.37
CA PHE A 392 28.05 -13.42 -10.99
C PHE A 392 27.38 -14.79 -10.96
N SER A 393 27.78 -15.63 -10.03
CA SER A 393 27.16 -16.93 -9.76
C SER A 393 26.55 -16.94 -8.37
N ILE A 394 25.33 -17.48 -8.22
CA ILE A 394 24.58 -17.51 -6.97
C ILE A 394 24.32 -18.96 -6.59
N VAL A 395 24.53 -19.29 -5.31
CA VAL A 395 24.27 -20.60 -4.71
C VAL A 395 23.43 -20.38 -3.45
N ALA A 396 22.32 -21.11 -3.31
CA ALA A 396 21.53 -21.15 -2.09
C ALA A 396 21.98 -22.33 -1.21
N SER A 397 22.01 -22.16 0.11
CA SER A 397 22.50 -23.17 1.05
C SER A 397 21.59 -23.28 2.27
N ASN A 398 21.52 -24.49 2.83
CA ASN A 398 20.89 -24.82 4.11
C ASN A 398 21.74 -25.83 4.88
N SER A 399 21.20 -26.44 5.94
CA SER A 399 21.90 -27.48 6.72
C SER A 399 22.17 -28.78 5.97
N ASN A 400 21.42 -29.08 4.90
CA ASN A 400 21.55 -30.32 4.11
C ASN A 400 22.52 -30.20 2.94
N GLY A 401 22.87 -28.98 2.52
CA GLY A 401 23.80 -28.76 1.41
C GLY A 401 23.54 -27.46 0.65
N SER A 402 23.93 -27.45 -0.62
CA SER A 402 23.87 -26.27 -1.49
C SER A 402 23.26 -26.60 -2.84
N SER A 403 22.59 -25.61 -3.46
CA SER A 403 22.04 -25.70 -4.80
C SER A 403 23.14 -25.80 -5.86
N THR A 404 22.75 -26.17 -7.09
CA THR A 404 23.58 -25.88 -8.27
C THR A 404 23.76 -24.36 -8.43
N PRO A 405 24.92 -23.89 -8.90
CA PRO A 405 25.14 -22.46 -9.11
C PRO A 405 24.43 -21.95 -10.36
N VAL A 406 23.72 -20.83 -10.25
CA VAL A 406 23.13 -20.12 -11.40
C VAL A 406 23.89 -18.83 -11.71
N VAL A 407 24.04 -18.48 -12.99
CA VAL A 407 24.81 -17.30 -13.43
C VAL A 407 23.88 -16.17 -13.87
N THR A 408 24.18 -14.94 -13.43
CA THR A 408 23.44 -13.73 -13.82
C THR A 408 23.73 -13.30 -15.26
N ASN A 409 23.02 -12.30 -15.78
CA ASN A 409 23.50 -11.52 -16.92
C ASN A 409 24.88 -10.90 -16.62
N ASN A 410 25.61 -10.57 -17.69
CA ASN A 410 26.80 -9.74 -17.58
C ASN A 410 26.39 -8.30 -17.22
N VAL A 411 27.05 -7.70 -16.24
CA VAL A 411 26.90 -6.28 -15.90
C VAL A 411 28.18 -5.53 -16.17
N THR A 412 28.05 -4.32 -16.71
CA THR A 412 29.17 -3.39 -16.91
C THR A 412 28.94 -2.14 -16.08
N PRO A 413 29.58 -2.00 -14.90
CA PRO A 413 29.48 -0.83 -14.03
C PRO A 413 29.73 0.48 -14.79
N GLN A 414 29.01 1.54 -14.42
CA GLN A 414 29.06 2.85 -15.08
C GLN A 414 29.22 3.95 -14.04
N PRO A 415 30.06 4.97 -14.30
CA PRO A 415 30.19 6.09 -13.38
C PRO A 415 28.85 6.80 -13.19
N SER A 416 28.54 7.22 -11.97
CA SER A 416 27.43 8.13 -11.72
C SER A 416 27.68 9.44 -12.46
N TRP A 417 26.60 10.13 -12.79
CA TRP A 417 26.67 11.48 -13.31
C TRP A 417 27.32 12.43 -12.30
N LYS A 418 28.07 13.40 -12.80
CA LYS A 418 28.72 14.42 -11.96
C LYS A 418 27.66 15.21 -11.23
N ARG A 419 27.74 15.19 -9.89
CA ARG A 419 26.80 15.84 -8.98
C ARG A 419 27.29 17.22 -8.54
N THR A 420 26.39 18.20 -8.56
CA THR A 420 26.58 19.52 -7.93
C THR A 420 25.31 19.90 -7.18
N SER A 421 25.43 20.44 -5.97
CA SER A 421 24.25 20.79 -5.16
C SER A 421 23.53 22.02 -5.73
N ALA A 422 22.20 21.93 -5.88
CA ALA A 422 21.32 23.08 -6.08
C ALA A 422 20.86 23.63 -4.73
N ASP A 423 20.46 22.76 -3.81
CA ASP A 423 20.23 23.06 -2.41
C ASP A 423 20.78 21.92 -1.54
N GLY A 424 21.70 22.25 -0.64
CA GLY A 424 22.37 21.26 0.21
C GLY A 424 21.61 20.93 1.49
N ARG A 425 20.46 21.56 1.73
CA ARG A 425 19.67 21.49 2.98
C ARG A 425 18.27 20.89 2.77
N SER A 426 17.96 20.42 1.58
CA SER A 426 16.64 19.90 1.21
C SER A 426 16.84 18.66 0.34
N SER A 427 16.08 17.60 0.59
CA SER A 427 16.05 16.43 -0.29
C SER A 427 15.31 16.74 -1.59
N GLY A 428 14.24 17.54 -1.55
CA GLY A 428 13.43 17.84 -2.73
C GLY A 428 12.61 16.64 -3.18
N LYS A 429 11.62 16.27 -2.35
CA LYS A 429 10.74 15.10 -2.55
C LYS A 429 10.02 15.13 -3.89
N GLU A 430 9.44 16.29 -4.19
CA GLU A 430 8.94 16.64 -5.52
C GLU A 430 9.74 17.82 -6.06
N VAL A 431 10.09 17.79 -7.34
CA VAL A 431 10.81 18.89 -7.99
C VAL A 431 10.32 19.13 -9.41
N VAL A 432 10.02 20.39 -9.71
CA VAL A 432 9.68 20.85 -11.06
C VAL A 432 10.54 22.05 -11.43
N SER A 433 10.88 22.16 -12.71
CA SER A 433 11.70 23.26 -13.23
C SER A 433 10.94 24.13 -14.21
N THR A 434 11.38 25.38 -14.32
CA THR A 434 10.90 26.29 -15.37
C THR A 434 11.97 27.33 -15.72
N SER A 435 11.67 28.17 -16.70
CA SER A 435 12.43 29.39 -16.98
C SER A 435 11.59 30.60 -16.61
N PHE A 436 12.13 31.44 -15.72
CA PHE A 436 11.47 32.63 -15.21
C PHE A 436 12.39 33.85 -15.35
N ASN A 437 11.87 34.90 -15.98
CA ASN A 437 12.59 36.13 -16.33
C ASN A 437 13.94 35.86 -17.02
N GLY A 438 13.96 34.85 -17.90
CA GLY A 438 15.14 34.42 -18.65
C GLY A 438 16.18 33.65 -17.83
N LYS A 439 15.87 33.23 -16.60
CA LYS A 439 16.75 32.45 -15.73
C LYS A 439 16.08 31.14 -15.30
N PRO A 440 16.83 30.06 -15.08
CA PRO A 440 16.25 28.82 -14.58
C PRO A 440 15.76 28.96 -13.14
N ALA A 441 14.63 28.31 -12.85
CA ALA A 441 14.02 28.23 -11.54
C ALA A 441 13.61 26.79 -11.23
N LEU A 442 13.67 26.41 -9.95
CA LEU A 442 13.29 25.11 -9.42
C LEU A 442 12.30 25.31 -8.28
N ALA A 443 11.09 24.77 -8.39
CA ALA A 443 10.17 24.66 -7.26
C ALA A 443 10.23 23.23 -6.74
N TYR A 444 10.28 23.06 -5.42
CA TYR A 444 10.41 21.74 -4.81
C TYR A 444 9.86 21.70 -3.39
N ILE A 445 9.42 20.51 -2.98
CA ILE A 445 8.93 20.23 -1.63
C ILE A 445 10.08 19.69 -0.79
N ASP A 446 10.37 20.33 0.34
CA ASP A 446 11.35 19.84 1.30
C ASP A 446 10.67 18.88 2.28
N GLU A 447 11.01 17.60 2.19
CA GLU A 447 10.38 16.54 2.98
C GLU A 447 10.53 16.72 4.49
N LEU A 448 11.67 17.23 4.93
CA LEU A 448 11.97 17.35 6.36
C LEU A 448 11.15 18.44 7.04
N SER A 449 10.87 19.53 6.32
CA SER A 449 10.14 20.68 6.86
C SER A 449 8.68 20.72 6.44
N GLY A 450 8.32 20.05 5.35
CA GLY A 450 7.02 20.22 4.69
C GLY A 450 6.88 21.57 3.98
N ASP A 451 7.99 22.26 3.69
CA ASP A 451 7.98 23.56 3.00
C ASP A 451 8.02 23.39 1.49
N LEU A 452 7.18 24.17 0.78
CA LEU A 452 7.39 24.46 -0.63
C LEU A 452 8.46 25.55 -0.77
N LYS A 453 9.53 25.24 -1.49
CA LYS A 453 10.65 26.14 -1.74
C LYS A 453 10.80 26.44 -3.22
N ILE A 454 11.39 27.59 -3.52
CA ILE A 454 11.82 27.96 -4.86
C ILE A 454 13.28 28.40 -4.87
N GLY A 455 14.08 27.75 -5.71
CA GLY A 455 15.44 28.17 -6.06
C GLY A 455 15.45 28.95 -7.37
N MET A 456 15.98 30.17 -7.37
CA MET A 456 16.19 30.94 -8.59
C MET A 456 17.68 31.15 -8.86
N TRP A 457 18.13 30.83 -10.07
CA TRP A 457 19.52 31.05 -10.46
C TRP A 457 19.79 32.54 -10.68
N ASN A 458 20.76 33.11 -9.96
CA ASN A 458 21.10 34.52 -10.14
C ASN A 458 22.16 34.78 -11.23
N GLY A 459 22.79 33.72 -11.76
CA GLY A 459 23.94 33.77 -12.67
C GLY A 459 25.18 33.08 -12.10
N ARG A 460 25.25 32.94 -10.78
CA ARG A 460 26.38 32.36 -10.05
C ARG A 460 25.99 31.29 -9.04
N ILE A 461 24.89 31.49 -8.33
CA ILE A 461 24.38 30.58 -7.30
C ILE A 461 22.85 30.46 -7.39
N TRP A 462 22.33 29.37 -6.85
CA TRP A 462 20.90 29.24 -6.55
C TRP A 462 20.57 30.06 -5.31
N VAL A 463 19.52 30.86 -5.40
CA VAL A 463 18.98 31.62 -4.27
C VAL A 463 17.62 31.02 -3.91
N THR A 464 17.57 30.34 -2.77
CA THR A 464 16.37 29.67 -2.27
C THR A 464 15.49 30.61 -1.46
N LYS A 465 14.16 30.48 -1.60
CA LYS A 465 13.15 31.09 -0.72
C LYS A 465 12.06 30.09 -0.40
N THR A 466 11.48 30.16 0.81
CA THR A 466 10.23 29.44 1.14
C THR A 466 9.04 30.17 0.50
N VAL A 467 8.27 29.45 -0.31
CA VAL A 467 7.05 29.93 -0.95
C VAL A 467 5.89 29.81 0.02
N ASP A 468 5.60 28.61 0.52
CA ASP A 468 4.51 28.29 1.44
C ASP A 468 4.88 27.02 2.25
N GLY A 469 4.08 26.63 3.24
CA GLY A 469 4.30 25.44 4.07
C GLY A 469 4.23 25.70 5.57
N ALA A 470 4.81 24.78 6.35
CA ALA A 470 4.64 24.74 7.79
C ALA A 470 5.03 26.06 8.48
N GLY A 471 4.07 26.67 9.20
CA GLY A 471 4.28 27.94 9.91
C GLY A 471 3.89 29.21 9.14
N GLY A 472 3.12 29.09 8.05
CA GLY A 472 2.65 30.23 7.26
C GLY A 472 1.69 31.20 7.98
N SER A 473 1.70 32.45 7.52
CA SER A 473 0.73 33.51 7.83
C SER A 473 0.48 34.35 6.56
N SER A 474 -0.50 35.26 6.58
CA SER A 474 -0.81 36.15 5.43
C SER A 474 -1.23 35.42 4.15
N GLY A 475 -2.14 34.44 4.26
CA GLY A 475 -2.69 33.68 3.13
C GLY A 475 -1.94 32.38 2.81
N LYS A 476 -0.78 32.18 3.43
CA LYS A 476 -0.03 30.92 3.46
C LYS A 476 -0.74 29.86 4.31
N THR A 477 -0.52 28.58 3.99
CA THR A 477 -0.99 27.48 4.85
C THR A 477 -0.06 27.31 6.06
N SER A 478 -0.55 26.72 7.14
CA SER A 478 0.30 26.21 8.23
C SER A 478 0.57 24.71 8.11
N SER A 479 -0.07 24.04 7.15
CA SER A 479 0.04 22.61 6.90
C SER A 479 1.30 22.30 6.09
N PRO A 480 1.93 21.13 6.30
CA PRO A 480 3.00 20.67 5.42
C PRO A 480 2.49 20.49 3.98
N ILE A 481 3.33 20.78 3.00
CA ILE A 481 3.05 20.52 1.58
C ILE A 481 3.55 19.11 1.27
N THR A 482 2.68 18.23 0.77
CA THR A 482 3.02 16.81 0.57
C THR A 482 2.51 16.22 -0.74
N GLY A 483 1.72 16.97 -1.51
CA GLY A 483 1.05 16.46 -2.71
C GLY A 483 1.53 17.09 -4.00
N ALA A 484 0.62 17.18 -4.96
CA ALA A 484 0.79 17.73 -6.30
C ALA A 484 1.70 18.95 -6.34
N LEU A 485 2.53 19.07 -7.39
CA LEU A 485 3.36 20.24 -7.64
C LEU A 485 3.46 20.51 -9.13
N SER A 486 3.04 21.69 -9.59
CA SER A 486 3.21 22.10 -10.98
C SER A 486 3.53 23.59 -11.13
N VAL A 487 4.29 23.91 -12.17
CA VAL A 487 4.76 25.27 -12.44
C VAL A 487 4.60 25.66 -13.89
N CYS A 488 4.05 26.84 -14.13
CA CYS A 488 3.91 27.42 -15.47
C CYS A 488 4.16 28.93 -15.41
N VAL A 489 4.52 29.50 -16.57
CA VAL A 489 4.94 30.89 -16.71
C VAL A 489 4.25 31.49 -17.91
N ASN A 490 3.72 32.71 -17.76
CA ASN A 490 3.32 33.53 -18.91
C ASN A 490 3.99 34.91 -18.88
N GLY A 491 3.79 35.67 -19.94
CA GLY A 491 4.55 36.88 -20.23
C GLY A 491 5.86 36.57 -20.98
N SER A 492 6.63 37.61 -21.28
CA SER A 492 7.84 37.52 -22.08
C SER A 492 9.00 38.28 -21.46
N GLY A 493 10.22 37.93 -21.87
CA GLY A 493 11.44 38.60 -21.42
C GLY A 493 11.60 38.56 -19.90
N THR A 494 11.70 39.74 -19.28
CA THR A 494 11.86 39.92 -17.83
C THR A 494 10.57 40.40 -17.14
N THR A 495 9.45 40.41 -17.86
CA THR A 495 8.13 40.77 -17.34
C THR A 495 7.23 39.54 -17.37
N GLN A 496 7.68 38.48 -16.73
CA GLN A 496 6.93 37.24 -16.62
C GLN A 496 6.24 37.13 -15.26
N VAL A 497 5.17 36.35 -15.22
CA VAL A 497 4.51 35.93 -13.98
C VAL A 497 4.71 34.43 -13.82
N LEU A 498 5.15 34.04 -12.63
CA LEU A 498 5.33 32.65 -12.25
C LEU A 498 4.10 32.16 -11.48
N HIS A 499 3.65 30.97 -11.83
CA HIS A 499 2.49 30.32 -11.24
C HIS A 499 2.92 28.97 -10.69
N ILE A 500 2.64 28.74 -9.40
CA ILE A 500 3.00 27.50 -8.70
C ILE A 500 1.71 26.95 -8.10
N PHE A 501 1.32 25.74 -8.49
CA PHE A 501 0.21 25.01 -7.90
C PHE A 501 0.74 23.88 -7.06
N TYR A 502 0.14 23.69 -5.89
CA TYR A 502 0.59 22.70 -4.93
C TYR A 502 -0.52 22.31 -3.97
N ALA A 503 -0.44 21.10 -3.43
CA ALA A 503 -1.43 20.63 -2.47
C ALA A 503 -0.88 20.55 -1.04
N ASP A 504 -1.67 21.03 -0.07
CA ASP A 504 -1.33 20.84 1.33
C ASP A 504 -1.73 19.45 1.84
N GLY A 505 -0.96 18.94 2.79
CA GLY A 505 -1.02 17.57 3.24
C GLY A 505 -2.11 17.27 4.26
N VAL A 506 -2.82 18.29 4.75
CA VAL A 506 -3.83 18.14 5.81
C VAL A 506 -5.23 18.33 5.25
N ASP A 507 -5.49 19.50 4.66
CA ASP A 507 -6.80 19.84 4.12
C ASP A 507 -7.01 19.23 2.72
N LYS A 508 -5.91 18.83 2.06
CA LYS A 508 -5.90 18.24 0.71
C LYS A 508 -6.38 19.19 -0.37
N ASP A 509 -6.34 20.48 -0.08
CA ASP A 509 -6.71 21.56 -1.00
C ASP A 509 -5.65 21.76 -2.08
N LEU A 510 -6.08 22.07 -3.31
CA LEU A 510 -5.20 22.55 -4.36
C LEU A 510 -4.98 24.06 -4.18
N ARG A 511 -3.78 24.45 -3.78
CA ARG A 511 -3.37 25.83 -3.53
C ARG A 511 -2.61 26.41 -4.73
N TYR A 512 -2.56 27.74 -4.77
CA TYR A 512 -1.92 28.51 -5.83
C TYR A 512 -1.10 29.66 -5.27
N ALA A 513 0.16 29.75 -5.67
CA ALA A 513 1.04 30.88 -5.43
C ALA A 513 1.39 31.57 -6.76
N LYS A 514 1.15 32.87 -6.81
CA LYS A 514 1.49 33.75 -7.93
C LYS A 514 2.66 34.65 -7.55
N TYR A 515 3.71 34.67 -8.37
CA TYR A 515 4.86 35.57 -8.20
C TYR A 515 5.03 36.50 -9.39
N ASP A 516 4.95 37.80 -9.15
CA ASP A 516 5.08 38.85 -10.18
C ASP A 516 6.52 39.31 -10.45
N GLY A 517 7.50 38.59 -9.89
CA GLY A 517 8.91 38.99 -9.89
C GLY A 517 9.34 39.74 -8.63
N LYS A 518 8.40 40.20 -7.80
CA LYS A 518 8.65 40.93 -6.56
C LYS A 518 7.92 40.31 -5.36
N ASN A 519 6.61 40.09 -5.48
CA ASN A 519 5.74 39.67 -4.40
C ASN A 519 5.01 38.36 -4.73
N PHE A 520 4.79 37.56 -3.69
CA PHE A 520 3.89 36.42 -3.75
C PHE A 520 2.47 36.83 -3.35
N SER A 521 1.48 36.21 -3.99
CA SER A 521 0.08 36.21 -3.58
C SER A 521 -0.48 34.80 -3.65
N TYR A 522 -1.43 34.48 -2.77
CA TYR A 522 -1.92 33.13 -2.53
C TYR A 522 -3.43 33.05 -2.74
N ASP A 523 -3.88 31.90 -3.22
CA ASP A 523 -5.29 31.55 -3.42
C ASP A 523 -5.46 30.04 -3.19
N ILE A 524 -6.66 29.60 -2.85
CA ILE A 524 -7.03 28.19 -2.94
C ILE A 524 -7.74 28.04 -4.28
N VAL A 525 -7.39 27.05 -5.10
CA VAL A 525 -8.03 26.81 -6.39
C VAL A 525 -9.28 25.96 -6.22
N ASP A 526 -9.16 24.84 -5.53
CA ASP A 526 -10.22 23.85 -5.34
C ASP A 526 -9.92 22.94 -4.12
N GLY A 527 -10.83 22.04 -3.77
CA GLY A 527 -10.74 21.13 -2.62
C GLY A 527 -11.48 21.66 -1.37
N ASN A 528 -11.57 22.98 -1.24
CA ASN A 528 -12.22 23.65 -0.12
C ASN A 528 -13.70 24.00 -0.35
N GLY A 529 -14.37 23.26 -1.24
CA GLY A 529 -15.81 23.40 -1.46
C GLY A 529 -16.62 23.00 -0.21
N THR A 530 -17.90 23.37 -0.18
CA THR A 530 -18.78 22.97 0.93
C THR A 530 -19.29 21.53 0.79
N VAL A 531 -19.29 20.99 -0.44
CA VAL A 531 -19.74 19.63 -0.78
C VAL A 531 -18.93 19.11 -1.97
N ILE A 532 -18.86 17.79 -2.13
CA ILE A 532 -18.32 17.16 -3.33
C ILE A 532 -19.25 17.49 -4.51
N ASN A 533 -18.72 18.11 -5.56
CA ASN A 533 -19.49 18.42 -6.77
C ASN A 533 -19.51 17.18 -7.67
N ASN A 534 -20.69 16.56 -7.80
CA ASN A 534 -20.85 15.32 -8.55
C ASN A 534 -20.41 15.49 -10.02
N TYR A 535 -19.70 14.51 -10.57
CA TYR A 535 -19.24 14.53 -11.96
C TYR A 535 -20.36 14.64 -13.00
N GLU A 536 -21.60 14.28 -12.64
CA GLU A 536 -22.77 14.39 -13.50
C GLU A 536 -23.34 15.82 -13.59
N ASP A 537 -22.94 16.70 -12.67
CA ASP A 537 -23.38 18.09 -12.64
C ASP A 537 -22.76 18.87 -13.79
N SER A 538 -23.61 19.40 -14.68
CA SER A 538 -23.18 20.19 -15.84
C SER A 538 -22.56 21.53 -15.47
N ILE A 539 -22.90 22.08 -14.31
CA ILE A 539 -22.30 23.30 -13.75
C ILE A 539 -21.26 22.88 -12.74
N ARG A 540 -19.99 23.09 -13.08
CA ARG A 540 -18.88 22.83 -12.17
C ARG A 540 -18.63 24.01 -11.24
N ILE A 541 -18.50 23.69 -9.96
CA ILE A 541 -18.12 24.63 -8.90
C ILE A 541 -16.94 24.04 -8.12
N ARG A 542 -16.45 24.77 -7.11
CA ARG A 542 -15.48 24.20 -6.17
C ARG A 542 -16.03 22.95 -5.51
N THR A 543 -15.22 21.91 -5.48
CA THR A 543 -15.53 20.64 -4.84
C THR A 543 -14.89 20.53 -3.46
N ALA A 544 -15.49 19.74 -2.58
CA ALA A 544 -14.92 19.33 -1.29
C ALA A 544 -14.09 18.03 -1.38
N SER A 545 -13.63 17.68 -2.59
CA SER A 545 -12.89 16.45 -2.85
C SER A 545 -11.43 16.57 -2.43
N ASP A 546 -10.78 15.43 -2.16
CA ASP A 546 -9.32 15.36 -2.17
C ASP A 546 -8.82 15.59 -3.61
N VAL A 547 -8.08 16.68 -3.81
CA VAL A 547 -7.49 17.09 -5.08
C VAL A 547 -5.95 17.20 -4.97
N SER A 548 -5.38 16.47 -4.02
CA SER A 548 -3.99 16.65 -3.61
C SER A 548 -2.98 15.81 -4.36
N VAL A 549 -3.40 14.83 -5.16
CA VAL A 549 -2.51 13.79 -5.68
C VAL A 549 -1.67 14.28 -6.86
N SER A 550 -2.29 14.88 -7.87
CA SER A 550 -1.60 15.23 -9.11
C SER A 550 -2.11 16.55 -9.70
N SER A 551 -1.20 17.33 -10.30
CA SER A 551 -1.57 18.54 -11.04
C SER A 551 -0.60 18.84 -12.17
N ALA A 552 -1.09 19.50 -13.22
CA ALA A 552 -0.27 20.09 -14.26
C ALA A 552 -0.88 21.43 -14.71
N CYS A 553 -0.04 22.40 -15.10
CA CYS A 553 -0.53 23.72 -15.43
C CYS A 553 0.01 24.28 -16.74
N VAL A 554 -0.82 25.08 -17.39
CA VAL A 554 -0.51 25.79 -18.64
C VAL A 554 -0.87 27.25 -18.48
N ALA A 555 0.07 28.13 -18.81
CA ALA A 555 -0.17 29.56 -18.87
C ALA A 555 0.03 30.08 -20.30
N SER A 556 -0.90 30.93 -20.74
CA SER A 556 -0.86 31.59 -22.07
C SER A 556 -1.19 33.08 -21.94
N ALA A 557 -1.22 33.79 -23.06
CA ALA A 557 -1.67 35.17 -23.10
C ALA A 557 -3.18 35.31 -22.77
N ALA A 558 -3.98 34.27 -23.03
CA ALA A 558 -5.42 34.27 -22.77
C ALA A 558 -5.76 34.04 -21.28
N GLY A 559 -4.83 33.46 -20.50
CA GLY A 559 -5.06 33.12 -19.10
C GLY A 559 -4.26 31.92 -18.65
N ILE A 560 -4.58 31.46 -17.44
CA ILE A 560 -3.96 30.32 -16.78
C ILE A 560 -4.96 29.17 -16.63
N GLN A 561 -4.45 27.95 -16.75
CA GLN A 561 -5.16 26.70 -16.64
C GLN A 561 -4.38 25.79 -15.70
N VAL A 562 -5.06 25.13 -14.77
CA VAL A 562 -4.51 24.01 -13.99
C VAL A 562 -5.45 22.84 -14.15
N PHE A 563 -4.86 21.66 -14.33
CA PHE A 563 -5.53 20.37 -14.44
C PHE A 563 -5.12 19.55 -13.23
N TYR A 564 -6.06 18.85 -12.63
CA TYR A 564 -5.83 18.12 -11.39
C TYR A 564 -6.85 17.00 -11.24
N ARG A 565 -6.42 15.95 -10.55
CA ARG A 565 -7.27 14.81 -10.25
C ARG A 565 -8.19 15.11 -9.07
N ASP A 566 -9.41 14.61 -9.15
CA ASP A 566 -10.33 14.47 -8.02
C ASP A 566 -10.32 13.00 -7.59
N GLU A 567 -9.65 12.71 -6.47
CA GLU A 567 -9.51 11.36 -5.91
C GLU A 567 -10.84 10.78 -5.44
N SER A 568 -11.78 11.63 -5.02
CA SER A 568 -13.05 11.19 -4.46
C SER A 568 -13.96 10.59 -5.53
N GLN A 569 -13.76 10.95 -6.79
CA GLN A 569 -14.61 10.52 -7.90
C GLN A 569 -13.88 9.78 -9.01
N GLY A 570 -12.56 9.92 -9.07
CA GLY A 570 -11.71 9.28 -10.07
C GLY A 570 -11.69 10.00 -11.42
N ILE A 571 -11.72 11.34 -11.40
CA ILE A 571 -11.94 12.18 -12.60
C ILE A 571 -10.87 13.25 -12.75
N LEU A 572 -10.65 13.71 -13.99
CA LEU A 572 -9.73 14.79 -14.30
C LEU A 572 -10.49 16.10 -14.41
N LEU A 573 -10.18 17.05 -13.53
CA LEU A 573 -10.76 18.38 -13.50
C LEU A 573 -9.82 19.42 -14.11
N GLY A 574 -10.40 20.54 -14.50
CA GLY A 574 -9.69 21.74 -14.92
C GLY A 574 -10.23 22.98 -14.21
N ALA A 575 -9.34 23.89 -13.84
CA ALA A 575 -9.67 25.23 -13.40
C ALA A 575 -8.97 26.26 -14.29
N VAL A 576 -9.76 27.17 -14.86
CA VAL A 576 -9.32 28.16 -15.84
C VAL A 576 -9.59 29.57 -15.33
N LYS A 577 -8.58 30.42 -15.35
CA LYS A 577 -8.68 31.85 -15.03
C LYS A 577 -8.19 32.66 -16.21
N SER A 578 -9.14 33.21 -16.97
CA SER A 578 -8.82 34.07 -18.11
C SER A 578 -8.17 35.37 -17.65
N ASN A 579 -7.41 36.01 -18.53
CA ASN A 579 -6.80 37.31 -18.27
C ASN A 579 -7.82 38.45 -18.00
N LEU A 580 -9.08 38.26 -18.38
CA LEU A 580 -10.19 39.17 -18.13
C LEU A 580 -10.98 38.83 -16.86
N ALA A 581 -10.86 37.61 -16.34
CA ALA A 581 -11.63 37.11 -15.20
C ALA A 581 -10.88 37.26 -13.88
N LYS A 582 -11.62 37.59 -12.81
CA LYS A 582 -11.07 37.63 -11.43
C LYS A 582 -11.21 36.29 -10.71
N THR A 583 -12.08 35.40 -11.19
CA THR A 583 -12.45 34.12 -10.57
C THR A 583 -12.02 32.94 -11.44
N TRP A 584 -11.94 31.77 -10.83
CA TRP A 584 -11.73 30.49 -11.51
C TRP A 584 -13.05 30.00 -12.13
N ASN A 585 -12.96 29.42 -13.33
CA ASN A 585 -14.03 28.65 -13.94
C ASN A 585 -13.61 27.18 -13.95
N TYR A 586 -14.51 26.30 -13.49
CA TYR A 586 -14.24 24.89 -13.32
C TYR A 586 -14.81 24.08 -14.48
N GLU A 587 -14.16 22.98 -14.84
CA GLU A 587 -14.57 22.09 -15.91
C GLU A 587 -14.22 20.64 -15.60
N LEU A 588 -15.02 19.72 -16.14
CA LEU A 588 -14.70 18.29 -16.19
C LEU A 588 -14.00 17.99 -17.50
N VAL A 589 -12.74 17.55 -17.42
CA VAL A 589 -11.89 17.28 -18.58
C VAL A 589 -12.10 15.85 -19.08
N ASP A 590 -11.92 14.82 -18.26
CA ASP A 590 -12.15 13.40 -18.65
C ASP A 590 -12.51 12.56 -17.41
N GLY A 591 -12.92 11.29 -17.60
CA GLY A 591 -13.30 10.36 -16.52
C GLY A 591 -14.80 10.39 -16.15
N ASP A 592 -15.65 11.04 -16.96
CA ASP A 592 -17.06 11.32 -16.64
C ASP A 592 -18.03 10.12 -16.78
N ARG A 593 -17.48 8.92 -16.98
CA ARG A 593 -18.19 7.63 -17.13
C ARG A 593 -19.22 7.60 -18.28
N LYS A 594 -19.15 8.54 -19.24
CA LYS A 594 -20.00 8.58 -20.45
C LYS A 594 -19.15 8.49 -21.73
N THR A 595 -19.71 7.94 -22.81
CA THR A 595 -18.98 7.72 -24.07
C THR A 595 -19.16 8.88 -25.07
N ASP A 596 -18.45 9.98 -24.86
CA ASP A 596 -18.31 11.10 -25.84
C ASP A 596 -16.84 11.27 -26.27
N GLY A 597 -16.17 10.14 -26.54
CA GLY A 597 -14.72 10.10 -26.80
C GLY A 597 -13.84 10.21 -25.54
N ARG A 598 -14.48 10.39 -24.38
CA ARG A 598 -13.94 10.32 -23.02
C ARG A 598 -13.74 8.89 -22.55
N THR A 599 -12.87 8.69 -21.57
CA THR A 599 -12.62 7.37 -20.97
C THR A 599 -13.56 7.14 -19.79
N THR A 600 -13.96 5.88 -19.59
CA THR A 600 -14.72 5.45 -18.41
C THR A 600 -13.82 4.99 -17.26
N GLY A 601 -12.49 4.99 -17.49
CA GLY A 601 -11.51 4.64 -16.47
C GLY A 601 -11.31 5.72 -15.42
N ASP A 602 -10.60 5.35 -14.37
CA ASP A 602 -10.13 6.24 -13.32
C ASP A 602 -8.86 6.97 -13.79
N VAL A 603 -8.87 8.30 -13.84
CA VAL A 603 -7.89 9.07 -14.65
C VAL A 603 -6.93 9.96 -13.86
N ALA A 604 -5.76 10.21 -14.45
CA ALA A 604 -4.82 11.24 -14.01
C ALA A 604 -4.22 11.03 -12.61
N PHE A 605 -3.95 9.79 -12.22
CA PHE A 605 -3.02 9.56 -11.10
C PHE A 605 -1.67 10.21 -11.41
N HIS A 606 -1.31 10.22 -12.69
CA HIS A 606 -0.18 10.94 -13.25
C HIS A 606 -0.65 11.80 -14.43
N LEU A 607 -0.23 13.06 -14.47
CA LEU A 607 -0.48 13.92 -15.62
C LEU A 607 0.63 14.92 -15.84
N ASP A 608 0.76 15.36 -17.09
CA ASP A 608 1.62 16.48 -17.46
C ASP A 608 0.92 17.34 -18.53
N ALA A 609 1.26 18.63 -18.57
CA ALA A 609 0.65 19.58 -19.48
C ALA A 609 1.67 20.57 -20.06
N ILE A 610 1.54 20.82 -21.36
CA ILE A 610 2.44 21.73 -22.08
C ILE A 610 1.66 22.62 -23.06
N PHE A 611 2.20 23.81 -23.31
CA PHE A 611 1.69 24.74 -24.32
C PHE A 611 2.75 24.99 -25.38
N ASP A 612 2.39 24.73 -26.64
CA ASP A 612 3.34 24.93 -27.74
C ASP A 612 3.39 26.38 -28.25
N GLY A 613 2.46 27.23 -27.80
CA GLY A 613 2.23 28.59 -28.31
C GLY A 613 0.84 28.75 -28.95
N LYS A 614 0.17 27.64 -29.28
CA LYS A 614 -1.14 27.59 -29.93
C LYS A 614 -2.08 26.57 -29.27
N THR A 615 -1.56 25.40 -28.94
CA THR A 615 -2.33 24.26 -28.43
C THR A 615 -1.87 23.92 -27.01
N SER A 616 -2.84 23.72 -26.11
CA SER A 616 -2.64 23.08 -24.82
C SER A 616 -2.73 21.58 -24.99
N TYR A 617 -1.75 20.85 -24.48
CA TYR A 617 -1.70 19.39 -24.43
C TYR A 617 -1.76 18.96 -22.98
N VAL A 618 -2.61 17.99 -22.65
CA VAL A 618 -2.73 17.38 -21.33
C VAL A 618 -2.65 15.88 -21.52
N LEU A 619 -1.57 15.27 -21.03
CA LEU A 619 -1.31 13.84 -21.07
C LEU A 619 -1.60 13.26 -19.69
N TYR A 620 -2.31 12.14 -19.63
CA TYR A 620 -2.68 11.50 -18.36
C TYR A 620 -2.87 9.98 -18.53
N ASP A 621 -2.73 9.25 -17.44
CA ASP A 621 -3.07 7.83 -17.37
C ASP A 621 -4.57 7.61 -17.12
N SER A 622 -5.06 6.41 -17.46
CA SER A 622 -6.43 5.95 -17.17
C SER A 622 -6.40 4.48 -16.78
N VAL A 623 -6.90 4.17 -15.58
CA VAL A 623 -7.01 2.82 -15.03
C VAL A 623 -8.38 2.27 -15.35
N LEU A 624 -8.42 1.17 -16.10
CA LEU A 624 -9.68 0.57 -16.58
C LEU A 624 -10.16 -0.55 -15.67
N THR A 625 -9.26 -1.36 -15.11
CA THR A 625 -9.59 -2.49 -14.24
C THR A 625 -8.53 -2.71 -13.17
N LEU A 626 -8.99 -3.13 -11.99
CA LEU A 626 -8.16 -3.60 -10.88
C LEU A 626 -8.46 -5.09 -10.61
N ASN A 627 -7.48 -5.83 -10.09
CA ASN A 627 -7.73 -7.15 -9.51
C ASN A 627 -8.23 -7.05 -8.06
N GLN A 628 -8.48 -8.20 -7.42
CA GLN A 628 -8.91 -8.28 -6.01
C GLN A 628 -7.87 -7.73 -5.03
N LYS A 629 -6.58 -7.67 -5.41
CA LYS A 629 -5.49 -7.05 -4.64
C LYS A 629 -5.40 -5.53 -4.85
N LYS A 630 -6.37 -4.92 -5.54
CA LYS A 630 -6.36 -3.50 -5.96
C LYS A 630 -5.18 -3.13 -6.86
N GLU A 631 -4.59 -4.12 -7.54
CA GLU A 631 -3.49 -3.89 -8.48
C GLU A 631 -4.06 -3.61 -9.88
N ARG A 632 -3.44 -2.67 -10.58
CA ARG A 632 -3.80 -2.31 -11.96
C ARG A 632 -3.56 -3.50 -12.89
N THR A 633 -4.63 -4.01 -13.50
CA THR A 633 -4.58 -5.08 -14.50
C THR A 633 -4.87 -4.61 -15.91
N SER A 634 -5.50 -3.44 -16.05
CA SER A 634 -5.63 -2.78 -17.33
C SER A 634 -5.63 -1.26 -17.20
N GLY A 635 -4.98 -0.58 -18.14
CA GLY A 635 -4.91 0.87 -18.21
C GLY A 635 -4.43 1.37 -19.58
N GLU A 636 -4.75 2.62 -19.89
CA GLU A 636 -4.43 3.30 -21.14
C GLU A 636 -3.79 4.67 -20.90
N VAL A 637 -3.14 5.23 -21.94
CA VAL A 637 -2.61 6.60 -21.91
C VAL A 637 -3.42 7.51 -22.81
N ARG A 638 -3.87 8.63 -22.25
CA ARG A 638 -4.83 9.55 -22.84
C ARG A 638 -4.21 10.92 -23.08
N LEU A 639 -4.65 11.57 -24.15
CA LEU A 639 -4.25 12.93 -24.50
C LEU A 639 -5.50 13.76 -24.77
N ALA A 640 -5.64 14.86 -24.03
CA ALA A 640 -6.62 15.91 -24.30
C ALA A 640 -5.91 17.14 -24.87
N THR A 641 -6.47 17.73 -25.93
CA THR A 641 -5.93 18.95 -26.54
C THR A 641 -7.00 20.00 -26.76
N ARG A 642 -6.63 21.28 -26.70
CA ARG A 642 -7.48 22.40 -27.09
C ARG A 642 -6.68 23.61 -27.55
N THR A 643 -7.30 24.48 -28.34
CA THR A 643 -6.69 25.72 -28.88
C THR A 643 -7.30 27.00 -28.30
N SER A 644 -8.29 26.88 -27.42
CA SER A 644 -8.94 27.99 -26.72
C SER A 644 -9.23 27.61 -25.27
N LEU A 645 -9.61 28.58 -24.44
CA LEU A 645 -10.02 28.35 -23.04
C LEU A 645 -11.47 27.88 -22.89
N SER A 646 -12.15 27.52 -23.98
CA SER A 646 -13.51 26.98 -23.93
C SER A 646 -13.49 25.53 -23.42
N SER A 647 -14.42 25.18 -22.53
CA SER A 647 -14.63 23.82 -22.04
C SER A 647 -15.19 22.87 -23.12
N GLN A 648 -15.73 23.42 -24.22
CA GLN A 648 -16.25 22.64 -25.34
C GLN A 648 -15.20 22.36 -26.43
N ALA A 649 -13.98 22.89 -26.29
CA ALA A 649 -12.95 22.82 -27.32
C ALA A 649 -12.01 21.60 -27.20
N TRP A 650 -12.30 20.68 -26.27
CA TRP A 650 -11.46 19.51 -26.03
C TRP A 650 -11.55 18.49 -27.17
N VAL A 651 -10.38 17.99 -27.56
CA VAL A 651 -10.23 16.85 -28.47
C VAL A 651 -9.45 15.77 -27.74
N TYR A 652 -10.04 14.59 -27.62
CA TYR A 652 -9.51 13.44 -26.89
C TYR A 652 -8.90 12.41 -27.83
N LYS A 653 -7.82 11.78 -27.39
CA LYS A 653 -7.16 10.68 -28.10
C LYS A 653 -6.59 9.69 -27.09
N THR A 654 -6.85 8.40 -27.27
CA THR A 654 -6.04 7.34 -26.64
C THR A 654 -4.72 7.22 -27.41
N ILE A 655 -3.60 7.55 -26.76
CA ILE A 655 -2.26 7.39 -27.35
C ILE A 655 -1.88 5.91 -27.36
N GLU A 656 -2.06 5.22 -26.23
CA GLU A 656 -1.81 3.80 -26.10
C GLU A 656 -3.00 3.12 -25.43
N PRO A 657 -3.80 2.32 -26.18
CA PRO A 657 -4.88 1.55 -25.61
C PRO A 657 -4.36 0.29 -24.90
N ALA A 658 -5.15 -0.25 -23.97
CA ALA A 658 -4.89 -1.56 -23.40
C ALA A 658 -4.98 -2.66 -24.48
N THR A 659 -3.98 -3.53 -24.53
CA THR A 659 -3.92 -4.66 -25.46
C THR A 659 -3.48 -5.94 -24.74
N ALA A 660 -3.64 -7.12 -25.35
CA ALA A 660 -3.19 -8.37 -24.73
C ALA A 660 -1.68 -8.40 -24.44
N SER A 661 -0.86 -7.78 -25.29
CA SER A 661 0.60 -7.69 -25.11
C SER A 661 1.05 -6.56 -24.19
N THR A 662 0.22 -5.54 -24.00
CA THR A 662 0.48 -4.40 -23.13
C THR A 662 -0.82 -4.03 -22.44
N PRO A 663 -1.23 -4.83 -21.43
CA PRO A 663 -2.55 -4.69 -20.81
C PRO A 663 -2.65 -3.42 -19.97
N THR A 664 -1.55 -2.97 -19.39
CA THR A 664 -1.51 -1.77 -18.54
C THR A 664 -0.44 -0.79 -19.01
N SER A 665 -0.88 0.41 -19.37
CA SER A 665 -0.03 1.57 -19.64
C SER A 665 -0.39 2.71 -18.68
N GLY A 666 0.51 3.69 -18.56
CA GLY A 666 0.28 4.86 -17.70
C GLY A 666 0.68 4.63 -16.24
N PHE A 667 1.71 3.83 -15.99
CA PHE A 667 2.30 3.78 -14.64
C PHE A 667 2.86 5.14 -14.19
N ASP A 668 3.24 5.96 -15.17
CA ASP A 668 3.53 7.40 -15.05
C ASP A 668 3.57 8.01 -16.47
N VAL A 669 3.48 9.34 -16.59
CA VAL A 669 3.48 10.07 -17.87
C VAL A 669 4.26 11.39 -17.79
N ALA A 670 4.87 11.80 -18.90
CA ALA A 670 5.51 13.12 -19.03
C ALA A 670 5.47 13.65 -20.47
N LEU A 671 5.52 14.98 -20.60
CA LEU A 671 5.59 15.72 -21.86
C LEU A 671 6.90 16.52 -21.95
N GLY A 672 7.55 16.43 -23.11
CA GLY A 672 8.78 17.17 -23.39
C GLY A 672 8.70 17.94 -24.70
N LYS A 673 9.12 19.21 -24.69
CA LYS A 673 9.21 20.04 -25.91
C LYS A 673 10.65 20.09 -26.41
N SER A 674 10.86 19.63 -27.63
CA SER A 674 12.14 19.73 -28.33
C SER A 674 11.97 20.31 -29.74
N ALA A 675 13.08 20.42 -30.50
CA ALA A 675 13.03 20.81 -31.91
C ALA A 675 12.21 19.81 -32.77
N ASN A 676 11.99 18.58 -32.30
CA ASN A 676 11.22 17.56 -33.00
C ASN A 676 9.70 17.67 -32.76
N GLY A 677 9.26 18.55 -31.86
CA GLY A 677 7.86 18.73 -31.46
C GLY A 677 7.64 18.38 -29.99
N ILE A 678 6.38 18.07 -29.64
CA ILE A 678 6.01 17.58 -28.31
C ILE A 678 6.13 16.06 -28.31
N THR A 679 6.95 15.54 -27.41
CA THR A 679 7.11 14.11 -27.13
C THR A 679 6.28 13.77 -25.90
N ALA A 680 5.37 12.80 -26.04
CA ALA A 680 4.72 12.13 -24.93
C ALA A 680 5.55 10.91 -24.53
N THR A 681 5.72 10.67 -23.23
CA THR A 681 6.45 9.54 -22.68
C THR A 681 5.66 8.94 -21.53
N TRP A 682 5.67 7.61 -21.40
CA TRP A 682 4.97 6.90 -20.34
C TRP A 682 5.61 5.55 -20.07
N MET A 683 5.18 4.90 -18.99
CA MET A 683 5.57 3.53 -18.66
C MET A 683 4.44 2.53 -18.90
N SER A 684 4.80 1.29 -19.25
CA SER A 684 3.85 0.20 -19.49
C SER A 684 4.35 -1.14 -18.96
N ALA A 685 3.42 -2.06 -18.76
CA ALA A 685 3.67 -3.44 -18.36
C ALA A 685 3.17 -4.40 -19.44
N SER A 686 3.99 -5.40 -19.77
CA SER A 686 3.52 -6.59 -20.47
C SER A 686 2.72 -7.52 -19.53
N SER A 687 2.00 -8.48 -20.11
CA SER A 687 1.28 -9.50 -19.32
C SER A 687 2.19 -10.32 -18.41
N ALA A 688 3.49 -10.40 -18.71
CA ALA A 688 4.47 -11.16 -17.94
C ALA A 688 5.06 -10.40 -16.74
N SER A 689 4.90 -9.07 -16.71
CA SER A 689 5.47 -8.20 -15.67
C SER A 689 4.45 -7.60 -14.73
N LEU A 690 3.15 -7.74 -15.05
CA LEU A 690 2.07 -7.29 -14.17
C LEU A 690 2.27 -7.79 -12.72
N PRO A 691 2.02 -6.91 -11.73
CA PRO A 691 1.44 -5.57 -11.85
C PRO A 691 2.47 -4.45 -12.05
N LEU A 692 3.73 -4.74 -12.37
CA LEU A 692 4.81 -3.75 -12.43
C LEU A 692 5.19 -3.39 -13.87
N ALA A 693 5.60 -2.14 -14.10
CA ALA A 693 6.11 -1.71 -15.39
C ALA A 693 7.40 -2.45 -15.77
N ASP A 694 7.58 -2.71 -17.06
CA ASP A 694 8.79 -3.32 -17.65
C ASP A 694 9.35 -2.55 -18.85
N THR A 695 8.62 -1.54 -19.34
CA THR A 695 9.00 -0.75 -20.50
C THR A 695 8.75 0.74 -20.31
N VAL A 696 9.66 1.54 -20.88
CA VAL A 696 9.50 2.98 -21.08
C VAL A 696 9.17 3.22 -22.55
N ARG A 697 8.10 3.97 -22.82
CA ARG A 697 7.55 4.20 -24.16
C ARG A 697 7.41 5.67 -24.47
N TRP A 698 7.50 6.04 -25.75
CA TRP A 698 7.32 7.42 -26.19
C TRP A 698 6.81 7.55 -27.61
N GLN A 699 6.20 8.70 -27.90
CA GLN A 699 5.75 9.11 -29.22
C GLN A 699 5.85 10.63 -29.39
N VAL A 700 6.30 11.08 -30.56
CA VAL A 700 6.15 12.49 -30.96
C VAL A 700 4.72 12.71 -31.44
N ILE A 701 3.96 13.56 -30.75
CA ILE A 701 2.50 13.69 -30.93
C ILE A 701 2.12 14.06 -32.37
N SER A 702 2.91 14.92 -33.02
CA SER A 702 2.69 15.34 -34.41
C SER A 702 3.08 14.30 -35.47
N LYS A 703 3.76 13.20 -35.07
CA LYS A 703 4.24 12.13 -35.96
C LYS A 703 3.82 10.76 -35.41
N PRO A 704 2.52 10.41 -35.44
CA PRO A 704 1.97 9.27 -34.70
C PRO A 704 2.21 7.90 -35.34
N SER A 705 3.19 7.75 -36.25
CA SER A 705 3.33 6.55 -37.09
C SER A 705 3.73 5.27 -36.34
N SER A 706 4.33 5.39 -35.14
CA SER A 706 4.58 4.27 -34.23
C SER A 706 4.89 4.76 -32.82
N ILE A 707 4.64 3.89 -31.83
CA ILE A 707 5.11 4.05 -30.44
C ILE A 707 6.49 3.42 -30.36
N SER A 708 7.46 4.18 -29.84
CA SER A 708 8.81 3.66 -29.57
C SER A 708 8.87 3.10 -28.15
N THR A 709 9.73 2.12 -27.93
CA THR A 709 9.84 1.39 -26.65
C THR A 709 11.29 1.09 -26.31
N ALA A 710 11.60 1.06 -25.02
CA ALA A 710 12.88 0.61 -24.47
C ALA A 710 12.65 -0.28 -23.25
N THR A 711 13.39 -1.38 -23.15
CA THR A 711 13.55 -2.13 -21.90
C THR A 711 14.71 -1.54 -21.10
N THR A 712 14.73 -1.86 -19.80
CA THR A 712 15.74 -1.37 -18.85
C THR A 712 16.62 -2.52 -18.35
N ASP A 713 16.86 -3.50 -19.23
CA ASP A 713 17.62 -4.71 -18.92
C ASP A 713 19.01 -4.38 -18.40
N GLY A 714 19.36 -4.94 -17.23
CA GLY A 714 20.60 -4.65 -16.52
C GLY A 714 20.62 -3.32 -15.76
N PHE A 715 19.57 -2.50 -15.87
CA PHE A 715 19.39 -1.27 -15.08
C PHE A 715 18.34 -1.43 -13.99
N GLY A 716 17.46 -2.42 -14.08
CA GLY A 716 16.40 -2.67 -13.09
C GLY A 716 15.01 -2.29 -13.61
N LYS A 717 13.94 -2.72 -12.94
CA LYS A 717 12.57 -2.42 -13.40
C LYS A 717 12.30 -0.91 -13.43
N PRO A 718 11.66 -0.36 -14.46
CA PRO A 718 11.29 1.05 -14.48
C PRO A 718 10.22 1.35 -13.42
N GLY A 719 10.33 2.49 -12.77
CA GLY A 719 9.41 3.01 -11.76
C GLY A 719 9.10 4.49 -11.97
N ALA A 720 8.10 5.00 -11.25
CA ALA A 720 7.52 6.32 -11.48
C ALA A 720 8.43 7.49 -11.08
N ALA A 721 7.88 8.69 -11.23
CA ALA A 721 8.49 9.99 -11.42
C ALA A 721 9.34 10.12 -12.71
N ILE A 722 8.73 9.80 -13.85
CA ILE A 722 9.30 10.00 -15.18
C ILE A 722 9.33 11.48 -15.56
N SER A 723 10.43 11.93 -16.17
CA SER A 723 10.52 13.29 -16.71
C SER A 723 11.26 13.33 -18.04
N THR A 724 10.87 14.22 -18.95
CA THR A 724 11.51 14.31 -20.26
C THR A 724 11.68 15.75 -20.74
N ASP A 725 12.77 15.99 -21.46
CA ASP A 725 12.98 17.23 -22.21
C ASP A 725 12.71 17.06 -23.72
N GLY A 726 12.13 15.92 -24.11
CA GLY A 726 11.87 15.53 -25.49
C GLY A 726 13.06 14.96 -26.25
N SER A 727 14.23 14.85 -25.62
CA SER A 727 15.46 14.21 -26.15
C SER A 727 16.04 13.15 -25.22
N MET A 728 15.88 13.35 -23.91
CA MET A 728 16.22 12.43 -22.84
C MET A 728 14.98 12.15 -22.00
N ILE A 729 14.88 10.95 -21.46
CA ILE A 729 13.86 10.54 -20.49
C ILE A 729 14.58 10.13 -19.21
N ALA A 730 14.29 10.75 -18.08
CA ALA A 730 14.71 10.29 -16.77
C ALA A 730 13.57 9.50 -16.10
N PHE A 731 13.92 8.45 -15.37
CA PHE A 731 12.97 7.55 -14.73
C PHE A 731 13.66 6.79 -13.58
N ASN A 732 12.88 6.25 -12.65
CA ASN A 732 13.41 5.39 -11.61
C ASN A 732 13.68 3.97 -12.14
N CYS A 733 14.79 3.35 -11.75
CA CYS A 733 15.22 2.03 -12.18
C CYS A 733 15.57 1.17 -10.96
N GLU A 734 14.58 0.42 -10.46
CA GLU A 734 14.47 0.03 -9.04
C GLU A 734 14.55 1.31 -8.15
N LYS A 735 15.28 1.25 -7.04
CA LYS A 735 15.53 2.35 -6.11
C LYS A 735 16.63 3.33 -6.55
N ARG A 736 16.77 3.58 -7.85
CA ARG A 736 17.88 4.37 -8.43
C ARG A 736 17.40 5.23 -9.59
N LEU A 737 18.19 6.22 -9.99
CA LEU A 737 17.87 7.10 -11.11
C LEU A 737 18.59 6.67 -12.39
N CYS A 738 17.84 6.56 -13.48
CA CYS A 738 18.34 6.24 -14.81
C CYS A 738 17.86 7.27 -15.85
N ALA A 739 18.51 7.26 -17.02
CA ALA A 739 18.09 8.09 -18.16
C ALA A 739 18.23 7.37 -19.49
N ILE A 740 17.33 7.65 -20.45
CA ILE A 740 17.33 7.10 -21.82
C ILE A 740 17.56 8.23 -22.81
N ASP A 741 18.56 8.09 -23.69
CA ASP A 741 18.70 8.92 -24.89
C ASP A 741 17.80 8.38 -26.00
N ILE A 742 16.76 9.14 -26.35
CA ILE A 742 15.77 8.80 -27.39
C ILE A 742 16.03 9.48 -28.73
N THR A 743 17.16 10.16 -28.88
CA THR A 743 17.56 10.79 -30.15
C THR A 743 18.17 9.80 -31.14
N LYS A 744 18.45 8.56 -30.70
CA LYS A 744 19.09 7.50 -31.49
C LYS A 744 18.06 6.45 -31.93
N PRO A 745 18.27 5.78 -33.08
CA PRO A 745 17.40 4.68 -33.51
C PRO A 745 17.33 3.53 -32.50
N THR A 746 18.46 3.25 -31.82
CA THR A 746 18.53 2.33 -30.70
C THR A 746 18.70 3.16 -29.42
N PRO A 747 17.68 3.21 -28.55
CA PRO A 747 17.74 3.95 -27.30
C PRO A 747 18.89 3.45 -26.44
N LYS A 748 19.59 4.38 -25.77
CA LYS A 748 20.67 4.03 -24.84
C LYS A 748 20.30 4.44 -23.42
N VAL A 749 20.33 3.46 -22.52
CA VAL A 749 20.09 3.67 -21.08
C VAL A 749 21.40 3.99 -20.36
N PHE A 750 21.35 4.93 -19.43
CA PHE A 750 22.45 5.39 -18.59
C PHE A 750 22.08 5.28 -17.13
N PHE A 751 23.05 4.88 -16.31
CA PHE A 751 22.95 5.00 -14.87
C PHE A 751 23.25 6.45 -14.50
N VAL A 752 22.38 7.07 -13.71
CA VAL A 752 22.53 8.48 -13.32
C VAL A 752 23.10 8.57 -11.90
N ALA A 753 22.40 8.03 -10.92
CA ALA A 753 22.80 8.12 -9.51
C ALA A 753 22.11 7.04 -8.67
N ALA A 754 22.76 6.66 -7.57
CA ALA A 754 22.15 5.91 -6.48
C ALA A 754 21.57 6.89 -5.45
N ASN A 755 20.53 6.45 -4.73
CA ASN A 755 20.04 7.13 -3.53
C ASN A 755 19.98 6.10 -2.40
N GLU A 756 20.42 6.48 -1.19
CA GLU A 756 20.51 5.59 -0.02
C GLU A 756 19.16 5.33 0.63
N ASP A 757 18.18 6.22 0.37
CA ASP A 757 16.82 6.10 0.89
C ASP A 757 15.79 6.67 -0.11
N PRO A 758 15.43 5.94 -1.17
CA PRO A 758 14.33 6.36 -2.02
C PRO A 758 13.14 5.40 -1.91
N ASP A 759 12.00 5.99 -1.62
CA ASP A 759 10.77 5.71 -2.34
C ASP A 759 10.97 6.04 -3.84
N GLU A 760 10.06 6.74 -4.50
CA GLU A 760 10.23 7.19 -5.89
C GLU A 760 11.03 8.51 -5.92
N ILE A 761 12.04 8.62 -6.81
CA ILE A 761 12.88 9.83 -6.93
C ILE A 761 12.28 10.79 -7.96
N SER A 762 11.65 11.88 -7.51
CA SER A 762 11.20 12.96 -8.40
C SER A 762 12.37 13.65 -9.10
N SER A 763 12.20 13.97 -10.38
CA SER A 763 13.25 14.56 -11.20
C SER A 763 12.74 15.52 -12.27
N THR A 764 13.55 16.51 -12.64
CA THR A 764 13.23 17.46 -13.72
C THR A 764 14.46 17.91 -14.48
N TRP A 765 14.30 18.26 -15.76
CA TRP A 765 15.37 18.75 -16.62
C TRP A 765 15.50 20.27 -16.60
N VAL A 766 16.70 20.80 -16.32
CA VAL A 766 16.96 22.25 -16.30
C VAL A 766 18.18 22.62 -17.14
N VAL A 767 18.19 23.83 -17.70
CA VAL A 767 19.37 24.37 -18.41
C VAL A 767 19.96 25.53 -17.60
N VAL A 768 21.19 25.35 -17.13
CA VAL A 768 21.96 26.37 -16.39
C VAL A 768 23.20 26.71 -17.20
N ASN A 769 23.40 27.99 -17.53
CA ASN A 769 24.55 28.45 -18.32
C ASN A 769 24.77 27.66 -19.62
N ARG A 770 23.67 27.35 -20.33
CA ARG A 770 23.64 26.54 -21.57
C ARG A 770 24.05 25.07 -21.40
N VAL A 771 24.20 24.60 -20.18
CA VAL A 771 24.44 23.19 -19.86
C VAL A 771 23.15 22.60 -19.32
N LYS A 772 22.77 21.44 -19.84
CA LYS A 772 21.59 20.69 -19.40
C LYS A 772 21.96 19.83 -18.19
N TYR A 773 21.09 19.83 -17.19
CA TYR A 773 21.20 19.04 -15.97
C TYR A 773 19.87 18.32 -15.72
N LEU A 774 19.97 17.13 -15.15
CA LEU A 774 18.85 16.50 -14.45
C LEU A 774 18.92 16.93 -12.98
N VAL A 775 17.82 17.40 -12.42
CA VAL A 775 17.71 17.77 -11.01
C VAL A 775 16.89 16.72 -10.30
N ALA A 776 17.39 16.21 -9.18
CA ALA A 776 16.71 15.22 -8.37
C ALA A 776 17.21 15.29 -6.91
N GLY A 777 16.41 14.76 -5.98
CA GLY A 777 16.85 14.52 -4.62
C GLY A 777 17.77 13.32 -4.53
N ILE A 778 19.04 13.54 -4.18
CA ILE A 778 20.05 12.48 -4.08
C ILE A 778 20.79 12.62 -2.75
N ASN A 779 20.73 11.60 -1.91
CA ASN A 779 21.40 11.54 -0.60
C ASN A 779 21.05 12.74 0.28
N GLY A 780 19.76 13.04 0.41
CA GLY A 780 19.26 14.16 1.23
C GLY A 780 19.54 15.56 0.66
N GLN A 781 20.00 15.68 -0.59
CA GLN A 781 20.31 16.95 -1.23
C GLN A 781 19.68 17.08 -2.62
N LEU A 782 19.05 18.22 -2.88
CA LEU A 782 18.60 18.61 -4.20
C LEU A 782 19.84 18.87 -5.07
N SER A 783 20.02 18.00 -6.06
CA SER A 783 21.27 17.87 -6.79
C SER A 783 21.05 18.03 -8.28
N MET A 784 21.92 18.79 -8.94
CA MET A 784 22.05 18.84 -10.40
C MET A 784 23.07 17.79 -10.85
N LEU A 785 22.68 16.99 -11.84
CA LEU A 785 23.39 15.83 -12.34
C LEU A 785 23.64 16.01 -13.84
N ARG A 786 24.85 15.68 -14.29
CA ARG A 786 25.20 15.65 -15.72
C ARG A 786 26.16 14.50 -16.06
N PRO A 787 26.12 13.95 -17.29
CA PRO A 787 27.05 12.90 -17.72
C PRO A 787 28.54 13.22 -17.50
#